data_AF-C6PSJ3-F1
#
_entry.id   AF-C6PSJ3-F1
#
_cell.length_a   1.000
_cell.length_b   1.000
_cell.length_c   1.000
_cell.angle_alpha   90.00
_cell.angle_beta   90.00
_cell.angle_gamma   90.00
#
_symmetry.space_group_name_H-M   'P 1'
#
loop_
_entity.id
_entity.type
_entity.pdbx_description
1 polymer ?
#
loop_
_entity_poly.entity_id
_entity_poly.type
_entity_poly.pdbx_seq_one_letter_code
_entity_poly.pdbx_strand_id
1 'polypeptide(L)'
;MDKTKVKSFSVWARRNLIKAVAKRALKIGVEKNSISEVEEFQHGFKIKGKEEIIDFPVRYRKTLIDNIKQKGFEEIIEEVACTWFFRFIALRYMEVNSYLPEKIIDLPLEKFPIDKQKDMPKLYKYILIKECSELGKIIPEIFQNKSDYMEILIPDNLLNEDSIIKRLVQDIEEECLKEENNFRQDYKGLCGVEVIGWMYQYYISEKKDEVFAALKENVKIEKENIPAATQLFTPKWIVKYMVENSLGRLWIDKFKGDSEYIDNEKCTSSKGGRLHIGLLKEKWQYYLEESQQGLEVERELDKIRKYENNISPENIRILDPCMGSGHILVYAFDLLYEIYIDAGYNRREIPELILKNNIYGLDIDDKVTKLSSFALKMKARYYNKELFKDIQRDRLKLNICSIEESNEISKEVIDYFCSSQVLKKSINSKVKSSKNIVKNSRVDKSQDRLKVEEYNLRKDVEYLVNTFNNAKEYGSILEVRKINFEELESRIEEIKKEDNFIFGDYRKLILDKIPLLIKQGKIMSMKYDVVITNPPYMGLRGINSKLADFLINNFPISKYDLFSVYMEVCLKYSKRYGIVSMINQHSWMFLSSFMEFRNWLLDKSTFINMLHLGTRAFEENVGTIVQNVAYVSRNYFNYSYKTKVINLTKENSSEEKNIKLKEICSNISKREIYELALKQLFIIPSKPFAYWVNENILKVFSSFKPLSELAKPRQGMATSDNKRFLRQWFEVDINKIKFDANNSEEAQNSGKKWFPYNKGGEYRKWYGNNEFIINWENDGKEVKEYAAKLYKSYSRTIKNEKFYFKKGLTYTFISEDIGARYCQNGFIFDVAGSSIFSEKEEQINIVLALLCSKISKMFLDIMNPTYNIQVGDIKNIPISKKIFQEEISYKIKNLVHENIIISKNEWDSFETSWDFKWHPFLLIKSGELEPDISEAEKNLRNKYISYGFDVWKSFTHKQFQKLKENEEELNRMLIEIYGFKEELTPEVKDKDITIKKADKERDIKSFISFAVGCMFGRYSAHKKELICNESIDDSIIIPITEEECFEDDIVLRFINFVKALYGKETLNENLDFIADSIGRKSFETSKQCIKRYFLREFYKDHLKIYKKKPIYWLLKSGKNEGFSALIYMHRYNENIIQSVRTNYIHLIIEKYTKQMNKLNIIVSSEDYSSKNVNSAKKDIEKISKKIEECKEYEKFLRIFIS
;
A
#
# COMPACT_ATOMS: atom_id res chain seq x y z
N MET A 1 12.43 -18.75 -15.73
CA MET A 1 11.29 -18.13 -16.41
C MET A 1 11.54 -16.64 -16.55
N ASP A 2 11.61 -16.13 -17.78
CA ASP A 2 11.61 -14.69 -18.05
C ASP A 2 10.21 -14.11 -17.82
N LYS A 3 9.98 -13.55 -16.63
CA LYS A 3 8.69 -12.95 -16.25
C LYS A 3 8.29 -11.79 -17.14
N THR A 4 9.24 -11.09 -17.74
CA THR A 4 8.97 -9.94 -18.63
C THR A 4 8.33 -10.43 -19.92
N LYS A 5 8.88 -11.48 -20.54
CA LYS A 5 8.28 -12.11 -21.72
C LYS A 5 6.90 -12.69 -21.43
N VAL A 6 6.75 -13.43 -20.33
CA VAL A 6 5.46 -14.03 -19.93
C VAL A 6 4.40 -12.94 -19.70
N LYS A 7 4.76 -11.84 -19.03
CA LYS A 7 3.86 -10.70 -18.83
C LYS A 7 3.49 -10.02 -20.14
N SER A 8 4.48 -9.71 -20.98
CA SER A 8 4.29 -9.08 -22.29
C SER A 8 3.35 -9.90 -23.17
N PHE A 9 3.60 -11.20 -23.27
CA PHE A 9 2.75 -12.13 -24.01
C PHE A 9 1.32 -12.15 -23.45
N SER A 10 1.15 -12.30 -22.13
CA SER A 10 -0.18 -12.47 -21.52
C SER A 10 -1.07 -11.23 -21.67
N VAL A 11 -0.50 -10.03 -21.50
CA VAL A 11 -1.21 -8.76 -21.72
C VAL A 11 -1.56 -8.59 -23.20
N TRP A 12 -0.62 -8.89 -24.10
CA TRP A 12 -0.86 -8.84 -25.53
C TRP A 12 -1.95 -9.85 -25.96
N ALA A 13 -1.89 -11.08 -25.45
CA ALA A 13 -2.80 -12.17 -25.79
C ALA A 13 -4.23 -11.83 -25.38
N ARG A 14 -4.43 -11.24 -24.19
CA ARG A 14 -5.74 -10.73 -23.76
C ARG A 14 -6.34 -9.77 -24.78
N ARG A 15 -5.63 -8.67 -25.07
CA ARG A 15 -6.09 -7.60 -25.98
C ARG A 15 -6.41 -8.14 -27.37
N ASN A 16 -5.57 -9.03 -27.89
CA ASN A 16 -5.73 -9.54 -29.26
C ASN A 16 -6.80 -10.62 -29.35
N LEU A 17 -6.95 -11.47 -28.34
CA LEU A 17 -8.05 -12.44 -28.31
C LEU A 17 -9.41 -11.75 -28.20
N ILE A 18 -9.57 -10.75 -27.32
CA ILE A 18 -10.81 -9.97 -27.22
C ILE A 18 -11.17 -9.37 -28.58
N LYS A 19 -10.19 -8.73 -29.25
CA LYS A 19 -10.38 -8.16 -30.59
C LYS A 19 -10.73 -9.23 -31.62
N ALA A 20 -10.06 -10.38 -31.61
CA ALA A 20 -10.28 -11.44 -32.58
C ALA A 20 -11.65 -12.12 -32.40
N VAL A 21 -12.07 -12.35 -31.15
CA VAL A 21 -13.39 -12.89 -30.81
C VAL A 21 -14.49 -11.88 -31.17
N ALA A 22 -14.31 -10.59 -30.87
CA ALA A 22 -15.24 -9.54 -31.29
C ALA A 22 -15.35 -9.44 -32.83
N LYS A 23 -14.23 -9.54 -33.55
CA LYS A 23 -14.23 -9.59 -35.02
C LYS A 23 -14.96 -10.82 -35.56
N ARG A 24 -14.84 -11.96 -34.87
CA ARG A 24 -15.59 -13.18 -35.22
C ARG A 24 -17.09 -13.00 -34.97
N ALA A 25 -17.49 -12.37 -33.87
CA ALA A 25 -18.89 -12.00 -33.59
C ALA A 25 -19.47 -11.10 -34.70
N LEU A 26 -18.72 -10.09 -35.14
CA LEU A 26 -19.10 -9.22 -36.25
C LEU A 26 -19.29 -10.00 -37.57
N LYS A 27 -18.39 -10.96 -37.87
CA LYS A 27 -18.51 -11.81 -39.07
C LYS A 27 -19.79 -12.65 -39.08
N ILE A 28 -20.29 -13.05 -37.92
CA ILE A 28 -21.55 -13.76 -37.78
C ILE A 28 -22.76 -12.83 -37.53
N GLY A 29 -22.57 -11.52 -37.71
CA GLY A 29 -23.64 -10.52 -37.67
C GLY A 29 -24.13 -10.24 -36.26
N VAL A 30 -23.23 -10.27 -35.26
CA VAL A 30 -23.52 -9.96 -33.86
C VAL A 30 -22.54 -8.89 -33.39
N GLU A 31 -23.07 -7.70 -33.08
CA GLU A 31 -22.31 -6.55 -32.58
C GLU A 31 -22.84 -6.11 -31.22
N LYS A 32 -22.13 -5.16 -30.57
CA LYS A 32 -22.52 -4.64 -29.26
C LYS A 32 -23.94 -4.08 -29.22
N ASN A 33 -24.33 -3.37 -30.29
CA ASN A 33 -25.60 -2.62 -30.35
C ASN A 33 -26.53 -3.09 -31.49
N SER A 34 -26.16 -4.11 -32.26
CA SER A 34 -26.92 -4.56 -33.43
C SER A 34 -26.77 -6.06 -33.66
N ILE A 35 -27.83 -6.70 -34.15
CA ILE A 35 -27.86 -8.12 -34.52
C ILE A 35 -28.46 -8.20 -35.92
N SER A 36 -27.69 -8.71 -36.89
CA SER A 36 -28.14 -8.84 -38.28
C SER A 36 -29.10 -10.02 -38.45
N GLU A 37 -29.99 -9.94 -39.46
CA GLU A 37 -30.82 -11.08 -39.85
C GLU A 37 -30.02 -12.12 -40.66
N VAL A 38 -30.41 -13.39 -40.56
CA VAL A 38 -29.74 -14.51 -41.23
C VAL A 38 -30.73 -15.38 -42.01
N GLU A 39 -30.26 -16.02 -43.07
CA GLU A 39 -30.95 -17.07 -43.81
C GLU A 39 -30.32 -18.43 -43.46
N GLU A 40 -31.14 -19.42 -43.12
CA GLU A 40 -30.72 -20.74 -42.66
C GLU A 40 -30.61 -21.74 -43.83
N PHE A 41 -29.56 -22.56 -43.83
CA PHE A 41 -29.27 -23.60 -44.81
C PHE A 41 -29.02 -24.93 -44.10
N GLN A 42 -29.08 -26.04 -44.83
CA GLN A 42 -29.00 -27.40 -44.27
C GLN A 42 -27.76 -27.63 -43.38
N HIS A 43 -26.63 -26.97 -43.65
CA HIS A 43 -25.37 -27.11 -42.90
C HIS A 43 -24.77 -25.78 -42.43
N GLY A 44 -25.55 -24.69 -42.40
CA GLY A 44 -25.01 -23.37 -42.04
C GLY A 44 -26.02 -22.25 -42.10
N PHE A 45 -25.53 -21.02 -42.03
CA PHE A 45 -26.36 -19.83 -42.24
C PHE A 45 -25.56 -18.73 -42.95
N LYS A 46 -26.24 -17.80 -43.61
CA LYS A 46 -25.62 -16.59 -44.17
C LYS A 46 -26.31 -15.35 -43.63
N ILE A 47 -25.59 -14.24 -43.52
CA ILE A 47 -26.19 -12.94 -43.15
C ILE A 47 -26.92 -12.39 -44.37
N LYS A 48 -28.14 -11.86 -44.19
CA LYS A 48 -28.89 -11.24 -45.30
C LYS A 48 -28.04 -10.14 -45.96
N GLY A 49 -27.87 -10.23 -47.29
CA GLY A 49 -27.04 -9.30 -48.07
C GLY A 49 -25.54 -9.62 -48.12
N LYS A 50 -25.08 -10.75 -47.55
CA LYS A 50 -23.70 -11.25 -47.70
C LYS A 50 -23.68 -12.62 -48.39
N GLU A 51 -22.64 -12.86 -49.19
CA GLU A 51 -22.48 -14.11 -49.95
C GLU A 51 -21.80 -15.25 -49.15
N GLU A 52 -21.07 -14.92 -48.07
CA GLU A 52 -20.33 -15.91 -47.26
C GLU A 52 -21.28 -16.80 -46.42
N ILE A 53 -21.19 -18.12 -46.59
CA ILE A 53 -21.91 -19.11 -45.76
C ILE A 53 -21.06 -19.47 -44.54
N ILE A 54 -21.64 -19.35 -43.35
CA ILE A 54 -21.01 -19.73 -42.09
C ILE A 54 -21.37 -21.20 -41.80
N ASP A 55 -20.35 -22.05 -41.83
CA ASP A 55 -20.42 -23.50 -41.62
C ASP A 55 -20.54 -23.87 -40.13
N PHE A 56 -21.58 -23.34 -39.48
CA PHE A 56 -21.99 -23.67 -38.12
C PHE A 56 -23.52 -23.73 -38.06
N PRO A 57 -24.12 -24.64 -37.26
CA PRO A 57 -25.56 -24.66 -37.10
C PRO A 57 -26.10 -23.32 -36.57
N VAL A 58 -27.23 -22.83 -37.10
CA VAL A 58 -27.78 -21.52 -36.70
C VAL A 58 -28.08 -21.44 -35.20
N ARG A 59 -28.32 -22.59 -34.54
CA ARG A 59 -28.54 -22.67 -33.10
C ARG A 59 -27.36 -22.12 -32.29
N TYR A 60 -26.12 -22.26 -32.78
CA TYR A 60 -24.91 -21.75 -32.10
C TYR A 60 -24.98 -20.23 -31.97
N ARG A 61 -25.44 -19.56 -33.04
CA ARG A 61 -25.67 -18.12 -33.07
C ARG A 61 -26.85 -17.70 -32.18
N LYS A 62 -27.94 -18.48 -32.15
CA LYS A 62 -29.09 -18.22 -31.26
C LYS A 62 -28.66 -18.25 -29.80
N THR A 63 -27.93 -19.30 -29.39
CA THR A 63 -27.41 -19.43 -28.02
C THR A 63 -26.47 -18.28 -27.65
N LEU A 64 -25.64 -17.80 -28.59
CA LEU A 64 -24.80 -16.61 -28.38
C LEU A 64 -25.64 -15.37 -28.04
N ILE A 65 -26.65 -15.09 -28.87
CA ILE A 65 -27.53 -13.93 -28.72
C ILE A 65 -28.25 -13.97 -27.37
N ASP A 66 -28.75 -15.14 -26.97
CA ASP A 66 -29.46 -15.29 -25.70
C ASP A 66 -28.54 -15.04 -24.49
N ASN A 67 -27.28 -15.50 -24.55
CA ASN A 67 -26.30 -15.23 -23.49
C ASN A 67 -25.84 -13.77 -23.46
N ILE A 68 -25.72 -13.11 -24.63
CA ILE A 68 -25.43 -11.67 -24.71
C ILE A 68 -26.58 -10.86 -24.10
N LYS A 69 -27.85 -11.26 -24.27
CA LYS A 69 -28.98 -10.59 -23.62
C LYS A 69 -28.94 -10.73 -22.09
N GLN A 70 -28.39 -11.82 -21.57
CA GLN A 70 -28.32 -12.09 -20.13
C GLN A 70 -27.12 -11.41 -19.45
N LYS A 71 -25.92 -11.52 -20.03
CA LYS A 71 -24.66 -11.05 -19.44
C LYS A 71 -24.08 -9.78 -20.07
N GLY A 72 -24.52 -9.45 -21.28
CA GLY A 72 -23.96 -8.35 -22.06
C GLY A 72 -22.85 -8.78 -23.03
N PHE A 73 -22.65 -7.99 -24.08
CA PHE A 73 -21.72 -8.31 -25.17
C PHE A 73 -20.27 -8.39 -24.69
N GLU A 74 -19.78 -7.38 -23.96
CA GLU A 74 -18.38 -7.28 -23.55
C GLU A 74 -17.96 -8.42 -22.62
N GLU A 75 -18.83 -8.81 -21.68
CA GLU A 75 -18.58 -9.91 -20.75
C GLU A 75 -18.47 -11.25 -21.50
N ILE A 76 -19.38 -11.52 -22.45
CA ILE A 76 -19.33 -12.75 -23.27
C ILE A 76 -18.06 -12.79 -24.12
N ILE A 77 -17.66 -11.70 -24.74
CA ILE A 77 -16.43 -11.64 -25.55
C ILE A 77 -15.19 -11.92 -24.68
N GLU A 78 -15.10 -11.30 -23.50
CA GLU A 78 -14.01 -11.56 -22.55
C GLU A 78 -14.02 -13.02 -22.04
N GLU A 79 -15.20 -13.57 -21.72
CA GLU A 79 -15.36 -14.96 -21.27
C GLU A 79 -14.83 -15.95 -22.31
N VAL A 80 -15.22 -15.76 -23.57
CA VAL A 80 -14.79 -16.60 -24.70
C VAL A 80 -13.29 -16.44 -24.97
N ALA A 81 -12.79 -15.20 -24.98
CA ALA A 81 -11.37 -14.90 -25.17
C ALA A 81 -10.51 -15.56 -24.08
N CYS A 82 -10.90 -15.43 -22.81
CA CYS A 82 -10.21 -16.02 -21.66
C CYS A 82 -10.26 -17.56 -21.71
N THR A 83 -11.39 -18.14 -22.09
CA THR A 83 -11.52 -19.61 -22.24
C THR A 83 -10.60 -20.15 -23.32
N TRP A 84 -10.54 -19.50 -24.49
CA TRP A 84 -9.62 -19.90 -25.55
C TRP A 84 -8.15 -19.71 -25.17
N PHE A 85 -7.82 -18.62 -24.45
CA PHE A 85 -6.49 -18.40 -23.88
C PHE A 85 -6.04 -19.61 -23.04
N PHE A 86 -6.88 -20.06 -22.11
CA PHE A 86 -6.57 -21.22 -21.27
C PHE A 86 -6.44 -22.52 -22.08
N ARG A 87 -7.30 -22.76 -23.07
CA ARG A 87 -7.21 -23.95 -23.92
C ARG A 87 -5.90 -24.00 -24.70
N PHE A 88 -5.48 -22.89 -25.29
CA PHE A 88 -4.21 -22.83 -26.03
C PHE A 88 -3.01 -23.11 -25.14
N ILE A 89 -2.97 -22.50 -23.95
CA ILE A 89 -1.87 -22.71 -22.99
C ILE A 89 -1.88 -24.16 -22.47
N ALA A 90 -3.05 -24.69 -22.12
CA ALA A 90 -3.20 -26.07 -21.65
C ALA A 90 -2.72 -27.08 -22.70
N LEU A 91 -3.15 -26.91 -23.97
CA LEU A 91 -2.70 -27.76 -25.08
C LEU A 91 -1.19 -27.65 -25.29
N ARG A 92 -0.63 -26.44 -25.27
CA ARG A 92 0.83 -26.26 -25.43
C ARG A 92 1.61 -26.91 -24.29
N TYR A 93 1.15 -26.75 -23.05
CA TYR A 93 1.76 -27.42 -21.90
C TYR A 93 1.71 -28.94 -22.05
N MET A 94 0.57 -29.50 -22.43
CA MET A 94 0.42 -30.95 -22.62
C MET A 94 1.28 -31.47 -23.77
N GLU A 95 1.42 -30.70 -24.84
CA GLU A 95 2.29 -31.02 -25.98
C GLU A 95 3.77 -31.08 -25.59
N VAL A 96 4.27 -30.07 -24.86
CA VAL A 96 5.66 -30.01 -24.38
C VAL A 96 6.02 -31.17 -23.46
N ASN A 97 5.03 -31.67 -22.71
CA ASN A 97 5.21 -32.78 -21.77
C ASN A 97 4.83 -34.16 -22.37
N SER A 98 4.54 -34.22 -23.67
CA SER A 98 4.16 -35.45 -24.38
C SER A 98 2.93 -36.15 -23.77
N TYR A 99 1.94 -35.36 -23.36
CA TYR A 99 0.65 -35.86 -22.83
C TYR A 99 -0.42 -35.97 -23.92
N LEU A 100 -0.15 -35.40 -25.10
CA LEU A 100 -0.97 -35.55 -26.31
C LEU A 100 -0.30 -36.55 -27.27
N PRO A 101 -1.09 -37.30 -28.05
CA PRO A 101 -0.56 -38.22 -29.07
C PRO A 101 0.13 -37.49 -30.24
N GLU A 102 -0.32 -36.28 -30.56
CA GLU A 102 0.19 -35.46 -31.67
C GLU A 102 0.38 -33.99 -31.24
N LYS A 103 1.23 -33.25 -31.98
CA LYS A 103 1.39 -31.79 -31.80
C LYS A 103 0.24 -31.04 -32.47
N ILE A 104 -0.41 -30.14 -31.72
CA ILE A 104 -1.60 -29.39 -32.17
C ILE A 104 -1.35 -27.88 -32.13
N ILE A 105 -0.46 -27.40 -31.27
CA ILE A 105 -0.08 -25.98 -31.19
C ILE A 105 1.14 -25.72 -32.07
N ASP A 106 2.21 -26.51 -31.92
CA ASP A 106 3.42 -26.41 -32.75
C ASP A 106 3.34 -27.34 -33.98
N LEU A 107 2.31 -27.14 -34.80
CA LEU A 107 2.14 -27.89 -36.05
C LEU A 107 3.16 -27.43 -37.09
N PRO A 108 4.01 -28.33 -37.63
CA PRO A 108 4.96 -27.99 -38.67
C PRO A 108 4.24 -27.85 -40.02
N LEU A 109 3.61 -26.70 -40.25
CA LEU A 109 2.80 -26.41 -41.44
C LEU A 109 3.58 -26.62 -42.76
N GLU A 110 4.89 -26.40 -42.75
CA GLU A 110 5.80 -26.58 -43.89
C GLU A 110 5.88 -28.03 -44.38
N LYS A 111 5.48 -29.00 -43.57
CA LYS A 111 5.46 -30.43 -43.94
C LYS A 111 4.23 -30.83 -44.75
N PHE A 112 3.25 -29.93 -44.94
CA PHE A 112 2.04 -30.20 -45.71
C PHE A 112 2.14 -29.64 -47.14
N PRO A 113 1.66 -30.37 -48.17
CA PRO A 113 1.62 -29.91 -49.56
C PRO A 113 0.92 -28.57 -49.76
N ILE A 114 1.42 -27.70 -50.66
CA ILE A 114 0.96 -26.32 -50.89
C ILE A 114 -0.53 -26.24 -51.27
N ASP A 115 -1.02 -27.22 -52.02
CA ASP A 115 -2.43 -27.39 -52.40
C ASP A 115 -3.32 -27.62 -51.18
N LYS A 116 -2.85 -28.37 -50.19
CA LYS A 116 -3.56 -28.59 -48.92
C LYS A 116 -3.50 -27.38 -47.98
N GLN A 117 -2.46 -26.53 -48.09
CA GLN A 117 -2.28 -25.34 -47.24
C GLN A 117 -3.42 -24.33 -47.34
N LYS A 118 -4.14 -24.25 -48.46
CA LYS A 118 -5.30 -23.34 -48.64
C LYS A 118 -6.50 -23.68 -47.74
N ASP A 119 -6.75 -24.96 -47.47
CA ASP A 119 -7.85 -25.42 -46.62
C ASP A 119 -7.44 -25.61 -45.15
N MET A 120 -6.14 -25.45 -44.83
CA MET A 120 -5.59 -25.68 -43.49
C MET A 120 -6.23 -24.84 -42.38
N PRO A 121 -6.58 -23.55 -42.55
CA PRO A 121 -7.21 -22.79 -41.46
C PRO A 121 -8.55 -23.38 -41.01
N LYS A 122 -9.36 -23.89 -41.95
CA LYS A 122 -10.65 -24.51 -41.66
C LYS A 122 -10.44 -25.89 -41.00
N LEU A 123 -9.54 -26.70 -41.55
CA LEU A 123 -9.20 -28.01 -41.02
C LEU A 123 -8.59 -27.93 -39.61
N TYR A 124 -7.71 -26.96 -39.39
CA TYR A 124 -7.04 -26.74 -38.10
C TYR A 124 -8.05 -26.46 -36.98
N LYS A 125 -9.03 -25.58 -37.23
CA LYS A 125 -10.11 -25.31 -36.27
C LYS A 125 -10.93 -26.55 -35.96
N TYR A 126 -11.24 -27.35 -36.99
CA TYR A 126 -11.99 -28.59 -36.80
C TYR A 126 -11.23 -29.57 -35.90
N ILE A 127 -9.93 -29.79 -36.16
CA ILE A 127 -9.06 -30.63 -35.34
C ILE A 127 -9.00 -30.10 -33.90
N LEU A 128 -8.77 -28.80 -33.73
CA LEU A 128 -8.67 -28.17 -32.43
C LEU A 128 -9.96 -28.31 -31.60
N ILE A 129 -11.13 -28.09 -32.22
CA ILE A 129 -12.44 -28.28 -31.57
C ILE A 129 -12.64 -29.76 -31.20
N LYS A 130 -12.29 -30.67 -32.12
CA LYS A 130 -12.43 -32.11 -31.89
C LYS A 130 -11.55 -32.60 -30.75
N GLU A 131 -10.30 -32.14 -30.70
CA GLU A 131 -9.38 -32.45 -29.60
C GLU A 131 -9.90 -31.90 -28.26
N CYS A 132 -10.36 -30.64 -28.23
CA CYS A 132 -10.98 -30.08 -27.03
C CYS A 132 -12.18 -30.93 -26.59
N SER A 133 -13.00 -31.40 -27.52
CA SER A 133 -14.14 -32.27 -27.20
C SER A 133 -13.72 -33.61 -26.59
N GLU A 134 -12.63 -34.22 -27.05
CA GLU A 134 -12.13 -35.48 -26.49
C GLU A 134 -11.47 -35.27 -25.12
N LEU A 135 -10.62 -34.26 -25.00
CA LEU A 135 -10.01 -33.86 -23.72
C LEU A 135 -11.06 -33.42 -22.70
N GLY A 136 -12.19 -32.86 -23.13
CA GLY A 136 -13.32 -32.51 -22.27
C GLY A 136 -13.93 -33.71 -21.53
N LYS A 137 -13.72 -34.94 -21.99
CA LYS A 137 -14.15 -36.16 -21.27
C LYS A 137 -13.25 -36.49 -20.08
N ILE A 138 -12.01 -35.98 -20.08
CA ILE A 138 -10.97 -36.25 -19.08
C ILE A 138 -10.77 -35.04 -18.15
N ILE A 139 -10.75 -33.84 -18.75
CA ILE A 139 -10.49 -32.55 -18.11
C ILE A 139 -11.62 -31.58 -18.49
N PRO A 140 -12.85 -31.83 -18.01
CA PRO A 140 -14.00 -31.01 -18.37
C PRO A 140 -13.86 -29.54 -17.96
N GLU A 141 -13.07 -29.23 -16.93
CA GLU A 141 -12.94 -27.89 -16.37
C GLU A 141 -12.40 -26.85 -17.36
N ILE A 142 -11.51 -27.26 -18.26
CA ILE A 142 -10.90 -26.40 -19.29
C ILE A 142 -11.54 -26.63 -20.67
N PHE A 143 -11.80 -27.90 -21.00
CA PHE A 143 -12.10 -28.30 -22.37
C PHE A 143 -13.58 -28.61 -22.63
N GLN A 144 -14.41 -28.83 -21.59
CA GLN A 144 -15.83 -29.08 -21.80
C GLN A 144 -16.48 -27.88 -22.50
N ASN A 145 -17.23 -28.18 -23.56
CA ASN A 145 -18.04 -27.15 -24.18
C ASN A 145 -19.35 -27.00 -23.41
N LYS A 146 -19.46 -25.92 -22.63
CA LYS A 146 -20.68 -25.63 -21.85
C LYS A 146 -21.80 -25.04 -22.70
N SER A 147 -21.47 -24.49 -23.88
CA SER A 147 -22.42 -23.82 -24.74
C SER A 147 -21.93 -23.76 -26.18
N ASP A 148 -22.82 -24.06 -27.11
CA ASP A 148 -22.59 -24.03 -28.56
C ASP A 148 -21.89 -22.74 -29.04
N TYR A 149 -22.14 -21.58 -28.40
CA TYR A 149 -21.52 -20.31 -28.85
C TYR A 149 -19.99 -20.23 -28.69
N MET A 150 -19.37 -21.06 -27.86
CA MET A 150 -17.91 -21.03 -27.64
C MET A 150 -17.14 -21.45 -28.90
N GLU A 151 -17.70 -22.36 -29.69
CA GLU A 151 -17.08 -22.89 -30.91
C GLU A 151 -17.23 -21.94 -32.10
N ILE A 152 -18.41 -21.33 -32.28
CA ILE A 152 -18.64 -20.40 -33.40
C ILE A 152 -17.78 -19.12 -33.30
N LEU A 153 -17.41 -18.75 -32.07
CA LEU A 153 -16.57 -17.59 -31.76
C LEU A 153 -15.05 -17.88 -31.74
N ILE A 154 -14.62 -19.06 -32.20
CA ILE A 154 -13.20 -19.35 -32.37
C ILE A 154 -12.52 -18.34 -33.33
N PRO A 155 -11.35 -17.76 -32.98
CA PRO A 155 -10.65 -16.82 -33.87
C PRO A 155 -10.29 -17.41 -35.24
N ASP A 156 -10.33 -16.58 -36.30
CA ASP A 156 -10.05 -17.04 -37.68
C ASP A 156 -8.56 -17.20 -38.00
N ASN A 157 -7.73 -16.28 -37.51
CA ASN A 157 -6.34 -16.12 -37.94
C ASN A 157 -5.35 -16.88 -37.04
N LEU A 158 -5.68 -18.12 -36.66
CA LEU A 158 -4.91 -18.91 -35.70
C LEU A 158 -3.57 -19.42 -36.23
N LEU A 159 -3.37 -19.45 -37.55
CA LEU A 159 -2.14 -19.94 -38.20
C LEU A 159 -1.24 -18.82 -38.75
N ASN A 160 -1.64 -17.55 -38.63
CA ASN A 160 -0.85 -16.40 -39.10
C ASN A 160 0.41 -16.21 -38.24
N GLU A 161 1.45 -15.56 -38.77
CA GLU A 161 2.71 -15.29 -38.06
C GLU A 161 2.51 -14.53 -36.74
N ASP A 162 1.58 -13.57 -36.74
CA ASP A 162 1.20 -12.72 -35.61
C ASP A 162 0.03 -13.32 -34.78
N SER A 163 -0.29 -14.60 -34.98
CA SER A 163 -1.30 -15.33 -34.21
C SER A 163 -0.87 -15.61 -32.77
N ILE A 164 -1.85 -15.83 -31.90
CA ILE A 164 -1.58 -16.22 -30.51
C ILE A 164 -0.80 -17.53 -30.40
N ILE A 165 -1.07 -18.51 -31.28
CA ILE A 165 -0.40 -19.81 -31.26
C ILE A 165 1.07 -19.67 -31.61
N LYS A 166 1.39 -18.96 -32.69
CA LYS A 166 2.79 -18.70 -33.10
C LYS A 166 3.54 -17.94 -32.01
N ARG A 167 2.95 -16.87 -31.48
CA ARG A 167 3.56 -16.11 -30.38
C ARG A 167 3.68 -16.90 -29.08
N LEU A 168 2.74 -17.80 -28.78
CA LEU A 168 2.85 -18.68 -27.61
C LEU A 168 4.07 -19.60 -27.73
N VAL A 169 4.37 -20.12 -28.92
CA VAL A 169 5.54 -20.97 -29.18
C VAL A 169 6.85 -20.15 -29.17
N GLN A 170 6.84 -18.93 -29.71
CA GLN A 170 8.02 -18.08 -29.84
C GLN A 170 8.39 -17.33 -28.56
N ASP A 171 7.40 -16.76 -27.86
CA ASP A 171 7.63 -15.86 -26.72
C ASP A 171 7.75 -16.61 -25.39
N ILE A 172 7.10 -17.78 -25.27
CA ILE A 172 7.13 -18.60 -24.06
C ILE A 172 8.12 -19.76 -24.25
N GLU A 173 9.23 -19.67 -23.53
CA GLU A 173 10.29 -20.68 -23.56
C GLU A 173 9.75 -22.06 -23.17
N GLU A 174 10.03 -23.07 -24.00
CA GLU A 174 9.56 -24.44 -23.78
C GLU A 174 9.99 -25.01 -22.42
N GLU A 175 11.20 -24.65 -21.96
CA GLU A 175 11.70 -25.04 -20.64
C GLU A 175 10.81 -24.55 -19.49
N CYS A 176 10.10 -23.42 -19.64
CA CYS A 176 9.19 -22.94 -18.60
C CYS A 176 7.96 -23.86 -18.41
N LEU A 177 7.57 -24.59 -19.47
CA LEU A 177 6.39 -25.46 -19.53
C LEU A 177 6.70 -26.91 -19.15
N LYS A 178 7.98 -27.33 -19.17
CA LYS A 178 8.38 -28.69 -18.80
C LYS A 178 8.07 -28.96 -17.32
N GLU A 179 7.38 -30.05 -17.06
CA GLU A 179 7.04 -30.49 -15.71
C GLU A 179 8.21 -31.24 -15.07
N GLU A 180 8.42 -30.99 -13.78
CA GLU A 180 9.49 -31.60 -13.01
C GLU A 180 9.12 -31.73 -11.54
N ASN A 181 9.84 -32.59 -10.82
CA ASN A 181 9.70 -32.69 -9.36
C ASN A 181 10.34 -31.47 -8.68
N ASN A 182 9.59 -30.78 -7.82
CA ASN A 182 10.02 -29.55 -7.15
C ASN A 182 11.20 -29.70 -6.15
N PHE A 183 11.67 -30.92 -5.88
CA PHE A 183 12.81 -31.24 -4.99
C PHE A 183 14.17 -31.42 -5.71
N ARG A 184 14.26 -31.32 -7.04
CA ARG A 184 15.56 -31.31 -7.74
C ARG A 184 16.22 -29.92 -7.64
N GLN A 185 17.51 -29.89 -7.35
CA GLN A 185 18.30 -28.67 -7.13
C GLN A 185 18.52 -27.87 -8.44
N ASP A 186 18.34 -26.56 -8.34
CA ASP A 186 19.08 -25.51 -9.05
C ASP A 186 18.94 -25.32 -10.57
N TYR A 187 17.77 -25.59 -11.15
CA TYR A 187 17.46 -25.09 -12.49
C TYR A 187 16.70 -23.76 -12.48
N LYS A 188 17.43 -22.67 -12.75
CA LYS A 188 16.87 -21.33 -13.04
C LYS A 188 16.05 -21.41 -14.32
N GLY A 189 14.72 -21.58 -14.23
CA GLY A 189 13.96 -21.67 -15.48
C GLY A 189 12.53 -22.11 -15.35
N LEU A 190 12.31 -23.19 -14.60
CA LEU A 190 11.10 -23.99 -14.73
C LEU A 190 10.00 -23.56 -13.74
N CYS A 191 8.80 -23.40 -14.27
CA CYS A 191 7.58 -23.22 -13.49
C CYS A 191 6.62 -24.42 -13.64
N GLY A 192 6.91 -25.36 -14.55
CA GLY A 192 6.01 -26.47 -14.85
C GLY A 192 4.59 -25.96 -15.11
N VAL A 193 3.59 -26.64 -14.57
CA VAL A 193 2.19 -26.24 -14.72
C VAL A 193 1.84 -24.91 -14.03
N GLU A 194 2.68 -24.43 -13.11
CA GLU A 194 2.46 -23.18 -12.37
C GLU A 194 2.55 -21.94 -13.28
N VAL A 195 3.21 -22.06 -14.45
CA VAL A 195 3.32 -20.98 -15.44
C VAL A 195 1.94 -20.47 -15.90
N ILE A 196 0.94 -21.36 -15.93
CA ILE A 196 -0.42 -21.00 -16.36
C ILE A 196 -1.05 -20.01 -15.37
N GLY A 197 -0.79 -20.17 -14.07
CA GLY A 197 -1.22 -19.24 -13.03
C GLY A 197 -0.57 -17.85 -13.20
N TRP A 198 0.73 -17.82 -13.48
CA TRP A 198 1.46 -16.58 -13.79
C TRP A 198 0.90 -15.87 -15.03
N MET A 199 0.64 -16.63 -16.10
CA MET A 199 0.06 -16.10 -17.33
C MET A 199 -1.32 -15.48 -17.08
N TYR A 200 -2.16 -16.11 -16.26
CA TYR A 200 -3.47 -15.55 -15.91
C TYR A 200 -3.37 -14.29 -15.03
N GLN A 201 -2.45 -14.26 -14.05
CA GLN A 201 -2.21 -13.05 -13.26
C GLN A 201 -1.82 -11.86 -14.14
N TYR A 202 -0.96 -12.08 -15.13
CA TYR A 202 -0.59 -11.03 -16.07
C TYR A 202 -1.70 -10.71 -17.06
N TYR A 203 -2.48 -11.71 -17.48
CA TYR A 203 -3.66 -11.53 -18.33
C TYR A 203 -4.62 -10.50 -17.70
N ILE A 204 -4.91 -10.60 -16.41
CA ILE A 204 -5.85 -9.70 -15.71
C ILE A 204 -5.20 -8.43 -15.13
N SER A 205 -3.89 -8.21 -15.32
CA SER A 205 -3.15 -7.12 -14.67
C SER A 205 -3.68 -5.72 -15.02
N GLU A 206 -4.14 -5.49 -16.25
CA GLU A 206 -4.74 -4.21 -16.64
C GLU A 206 -6.04 -3.94 -15.89
N LYS A 207 -6.85 -4.99 -15.67
CA LYS A 207 -8.10 -4.87 -14.91
C LYS A 207 -7.83 -4.57 -13.44
N LYS A 208 -6.79 -5.17 -12.88
CA LYS A 208 -6.31 -4.88 -11.53
C LYS A 208 -5.90 -3.40 -11.40
N ASP A 209 -5.14 -2.88 -12.36
CA ASP A 209 -4.70 -1.47 -12.35
C ASP A 209 -5.90 -0.50 -12.43
N GLU A 210 -6.93 -0.81 -13.23
CA GLU A 210 -8.19 -0.04 -13.28
C GLU A 210 -8.88 0.02 -11.91
N VAL A 211 -9.00 -1.12 -11.22
CA VAL A 211 -9.64 -1.21 -9.89
C VAL A 211 -8.87 -0.39 -8.86
N PHE A 212 -7.54 -0.47 -8.84
CA PHE A 212 -6.71 0.33 -7.94
C PHE A 212 -6.72 1.83 -8.26
N ALA A 213 -6.90 2.22 -9.52
CA ALA A 213 -7.08 3.61 -9.91
C ALA A 213 -8.41 4.16 -9.38
N ALA A 214 -9.52 3.44 -9.58
CA ALA A 214 -10.84 3.81 -9.07
C ALA A 214 -10.85 3.91 -7.53
N LEU A 215 -10.11 3.03 -6.85
CA LEU A 215 -9.98 3.07 -5.40
C LEU A 215 -9.32 4.37 -4.89
N LYS A 216 -8.36 4.94 -5.64
CA LYS A 216 -7.75 6.24 -5.31
C LYS A 216 -8.73 7.40 -5.41
N GLU A 217 -9.79 7.23 -6.19
CA GLU A 217 -10.92 8.16 -6.32
C GLU A 217 -12.04 7.89 -5.31
N ASN A 218 -11.78 7.04 -4.30
CA ASN A 218 -12.72 6.59 -3.26
C ASN A 218 -13.90 5.74 -3.77
N VAL A 219 -13.78 5.12 -4.96
CA VAL A 219 -14.73 4.11 -5.43
C VAL A 219 -14.46 2.79 -4.73
N LYS A 220 -15.51 2.15 -4.20
CA LYS A 220 -15.39 0.86 -3.49
C LYS A 220 -15.24 -0.30 -4.46
N ILE A 221 -14.59 -1.36 -4.02
CA ILE A 221 -14.45 -2.60 -4.79
C ILE A 221 -15.76 -3.38 -4.67
N GLU A 222 -16.46 -3.52 -5.79
CA GLU A 222 -17.67 -4.35 -5.92
C GLU A 222 -17.35 -5.82 -6.17
N LYS A 223 -18.34 -6.69 -5.95
CA LYS A 223 -18.26 -8.16 -6.03
C LYS A 223 -17.52 -8.66 -7.27
N GLU A 224 -17.82 -8.10 -8.44
CA GLU A 224 -17.27 -8.52 -9.73
C GLU A 224 -15.78 -8.19 -9.88
N ASN A 225 -15.28 -7.22 -9.10
CA ASN A 225 -13.90 -6.75 -9.14
C ASN A 225 -13.03 -7.32 -8.01
N ILE A 226 -13.60 -8.05 -7.05
CA ILE A 226 -12.85 -8.70 -5.96
C ILE A 226 -11.74 -9.60 -6.52
N PRO A 227 -11.99 -10.53 -7.48
CA PRO A 227 -10.93 -11.40 -8.01
C PRO A 227 -9.72 -10.64 -8.57
N ALA A 228 -9.96 -9.54 -9.28
CA ALA A 228 -8.90 -8.72 -9.86
C ALA A 228 -8.09 -7.98 -8.78
N ALA A 229 -8.75 -7.49 -7.74
CA ALA A 229 -8.09 -6.77 -6.64
C ALA A 229 -7.22 -7.68 -5.76
N THR A 230 -7.58 -8.95 -5.63
CA THR A 230 -6.98 -9.88 -4.65
C THR A 230 -5.94 -10.83 -5.23
N GLN A 231 -5.71 -10.81 -6.55
CA GLN A 231 -4.78 -11.74 -7.18
C GLN A 231 -3.31 -11.31 -7.00
N LEU A 232 -2.57 -12.10 -6.20
CA LEU A 232 -1.14 -11.92 -5.95
C LEU A 232 -0.43 -13.27 -5.79
N PHE A 233 0.46 -13.61 -6.71
CA PHE A 233 1.22 -14.86 -6.68
C PHE A 233 2.28 -14.85 -5.58
N THR A 234 2.25 -15.85 -4.72
CA THR A 234 3.26 -16.06 -3.68
C THR A 234 4.56 -16.55 -4.30
N PRO A 235 5.74 -15.96 -3.98
CA PRO A 235 7.02 -16.49 -4.42
C PRO A 235 7.20 -17.96 -4.03
N LYS A 236 7.74 -18.77 -4.96
CA LYS A 236 7.88 -20.22 -4.80
C LYS A 236 8.62 -20.63 -3.53
N TRP A 237 9.66 -19.88 -3.14
CA TRP A 237 10.43 -20.17 -1.92
C TRP A 237 9.61 -19.96 -0.64
N ILE A 238 8.67 -18.99 -0.62
CA ILE A 238 7.74 -18.79 0.50
C ILE A 238 6.72 -19.92 0.55
N VAL A 239 6.21 -20.37 -0.60
CA VAL A 239 5.33 -21.54 -0.67
C VAL A 239 6.03 -22.79 -0.12
N LYS A 240 7.28 -23.03 -0.54
CA LYS A 240 8.10 -24.12 -0.01
C LYS A 240 8.27 -24.03 1.50
N TYR A 241 8.68 -22.86 2.02
CA TYR A 241 8.74 -22.61 3.47
C TYR A 241 7.42 -22.95 4.17
N MET A 242 6.29 -22.44 3.68
CA MET A 242 4.99 -22.62 4.31
C MET A 242 4.56 -24.08 4.35
N VAL A 243 4.79 -24.85 3.28
CA VAL A 243 4.37 -26.26 3.13
C VAL A 243 5.34 -27.21 3.84
N GLU A 244 6.65 -27.03 3.70
CA GLU A 244 7.67 -27.84 4.39
C GLU A 244 7.53 -27.70 5.91
N ASN A 245 7.30 -26.48 6.43
CA ASN A 245 7.16 -26.24 7.86
C ASN A 245 5.77 -26.52 8.44
N SER A 246 4.78 -26.90 7.60
CA SER A 246 3.45 -27.31 8.06
C SER A 246 3.17 -28.78 7.78
N LEU A 247 2.92 -29.15 6.52
CA LEU A 247 2.72 -30.55 6.12
C LEU A 247 3.95 -31.40 6.43
N GLY A 248 5.14 -30.94 6.05
CA GLY A 248 6.38 -31.68 6.30
C GLY A 248 6.64 -31.84 7.80
N ARG A 249 6.43 -30.76 8.57
CA ARG A 249 6.52 -30.79 10.03
C ARG A 249 5.56 -31.79 10.66
N LEU A 250 4.29 -31.81 10.24
CA LEU A 250 3.30 -32.76 10.74
C LEU A 250 3.79 -34.22 10.55
N TRP A 251 4.40 -34.52 9.40
CA TRP A 251 4.95 -35.84 9.13
C TRP A 251 6.19 -36.16 9.99
N ILE A 252 7.11 -35.20 10.17
CA ILE A 252 8.31 -35.39 10.99
C ILE A 252 7.97 -35.57 12.47
N ASP A 253 7.06 -34.77 13.00
CA ASP A 253 6.77 -34.75 14.44
C ASP A 253 6.19 -36.08 14.93
N LYS A 254 5.55 -36.86 14.05
CA LYS A 254 5.12 -38.25 14.30
C LYS A 254 6.26 -39.16 14.77
N PHE A 255 7.49 -38.94 14.30
CA PHE A 255 8.65 -39.79 14.61
C PHE A 255 9.53 -39.21 15.70
N LYS A 256 9.27 -37.97 16.17
CA LYS A 256 9.99 -37.38 17.29
C LYS A 256 9.53 -38.03 18.60
N GLY A 257 10.38 -38.86 19.21
CA GLY A 257 10.12 -39.49 20.51
C GLY A 257 10.21 -41.02 20.54
N ASP A 258 10.33 -41.68 19.38
CA ASP A 258 10.70 -43.10 19.32
C ASP A 258 12.23 -43.24 19.42
N SER A 259 12.71 -43.73 20.55
CA SER A 259 14.15 -43.93 20.81
C SER A 259 14.81 -44.94 19.87
N GLU A 260 14.05 -45.85 19.26
CA GLU A 260 14.56 -46.78 18.24
C GLU A 260 14.87 -46.13 16.89
N TYR A 261 14.41 -44.89 16.65
CA TYR A 261 14.53 -44.20 15.36
C TYR A 261 15.68 -43.18 15.30
N ILE A 262 16.25 -42.81 16.45
CA ILE A 262 17.26 -41.73 16.57
C ILE A 262 18.70 -42.27 16.52
N ASP A 263 18.92 -43.52 16.91
CA ASP A 263 20.22 -44.19 16.80
C ASP A 263 20.14 -45.29 15.74
N ASN A 264 20.55 -45.02 14.50
CA ASN A 264 21.19 -46.00 13.62
C ASN A 264 21.59 -45.38 12.27
N GLU A 265 22.79 -44.83 12.19
CA GLU A 265 23.53 -44.71 10.91
C GLU A 265 23.89 -46.09 10.30
N LYS A 266 23.52 -47.21 10.95
CA LYS A 266 23.99 -48.56 10.60
C LYS A 266 22.92 -49.66 10.46
N CYS A 267 21.66 -49.33 10.19
CA CYS A 267 20.65 -50.35 9.84
C CYS A 267 20.45 -50.45 8.32
N THR A 268 21.30 -51.22 7.63
CA THR A 268 21.16 -51.55 6.20
C THR A 268 20.29 -52.79 5.94
N SER A 269 19.67 -53.39 6.96
CA SER A 269 18.96 -54.65 6.78
C SER A 269 17.89 -54.93 7.84
N SER A 270 16.67 -54.45 7.61
CA SER A 270 15.47 -55.19 8.04
C SER A 270 14.27 -54.84 7.17
N LYS A 271 13.49 -55.89 6.89
CA LYS A 271 12.49 -55.99 5.82
C LYS A 271 11.34 -54.99 6.00
N GLY A 272 11.12 -54.16 4.98
CA GLY A 272 9.98 -53.24 4.85
C GLY A 272 10.44 -51.83 4.55
N GLY A 273 10.55 -51.48 3.27
CA GLY A 273 11.16 -50.23 2.78
C GLY A 273 10.56 -48.96 3.39
N ARG A 274 11.18 -48.44 4.45
CA ARG A 274 10.94 -47.11 5.01
C ARG A 274 12.17 -46.26 4.74
N LEU A 275 12.00 -45.15 4.02
CA LEU A 275 13.07 -44.16 3.85
C LEU A 275 13.38 -43.57 5.25
N HIS A 276 14.65 -43.26 5.51
CA HIS A 276 15.02 -42.63 6.77
C HIS A 276 14.54 -41.17 6.79
N ILE A 277 13.89 -40.73 7.88
CA ILE A 277 13.38 -39.35 8.06
C ILE A 277 14.45 -38.27 7.82
N GLY A 278 15.72 -38.60 8.08
CA GLY A 278 16.87 -37.74 7.79
C GLY A 278 17.06 -37.44 6.29
N LEU A 279 16.84 -38.44 5.43
CA LEU A 279 16.96 -38.29 3.96
C LEU A 279 15.83 -37.45 3.36
N LEU A 280 14.66 -37.40 4.01
CA LEU A 280 13.57 -36.50 3.61
C LEU A 280 13.92 -35.05 3.98
N LYS A 281 14.41 -34.81 5.20
CA LYS A 281 14.84 -33.49 5.66
C LYS A 281 15.94 -32.89 4.79
N GLU A 282 16.91 -33.69 4.35
CA GLU A 282 17.98 -33.24 3.44
C GLU A 282 17.46 -32.67 2.11
N LYS A 283 16.27 -33.07 1.66
CA LYS A 283 15.63 -32.54 0.45
C LYS A 283 14.88 -31.22 0.68
N TRP A 284 14.59 -30.84 1.93
CA TRP A 284 13.71 -29.71 2.28
C TRP A 284 14.54 -28.46 2.60
N GLN A 285 14.75 -27.63 1.59
CA GLN A 285 15.67 -26.48 1.65
C GLN A 285 15.20 -25.35 2.58
N TYR A 286 13.93 -25.34 2.97
CA TYR A 286 13.29 -24.27 3.72
C TYR A 286 12.70 -24.73 5.06
N TYR A 287 12.89 -26.00 5.42
CA TYR A 287 12.47 -26.53 6.72
C TYR A 287 13.33 -25.94 7.85
N LEU A 288 12.67 -25.43 8.89
CA LEU A 288 13.33 -24.90 10.08
C LEU A 288 13.18 -25.86 11.25
N GLU A 289 14.25 -26.15 11.99
CA GLU A 289 14.10 -26.86 13.26
C GLU A 289 13.35 -26.02 14.29
N GLU A 290 12.71 -26.67 15.26
CA GLU A 290 12.05 -25.97 16.38
C GLU A 290 13.10 -25.32 17.29
N SER A 291 12.72 -24.26 18.01
CA SER A 291 13.56 -23.74 19.09
C SER A 291 13.61 -24.74 20.24
N GLN A 292 14.71 -24.75 20.99
CA GLN A 292 14.81 -25.57 22.19
C GLN A 292 13.82 -25.08 23.26
N GLN A 293 12.85 -25.92 23.61
CA GLN A 293 11.79 -25.56 24.54
C GLN A 293 12.17 -25.84 26.00
N GLY A 294 11.41 -25.25 26.92
CA GLY A 294 11.52 -25.59 28.35
C GLY A 294 10.91 -26.96 28.66
N LEU A 295 11.33 -27.57 29.78
CA LEU A 295 10.89 -28.92 30.19
C LEU A 295 9.36 -29.09 30.24
N GLU A 296 8.63 -28.07 30.68
CA GLU A 296 7.16 -28.10 30.74
C GLU A 296 6.54 -28.16 29.34
N VAL A 297 7.04 -27.34 28.42
CA VAL A 297 6.57 -27.29 27.02
C VAL A 297 6.90 -28.59 26.31
N GLU A 298 8.10 -29.15 26.48
CA GLU A 298 8.45 -30.45 25.89
C GLU A 298 7.51 -31.57 26.34
N ARG A 299 7.15 -31.62 27.64
CA ARG A 299 6.18 -32.61 28.14
C ARG A 299 4.79 -32.47 27.50
N GLU A 300 4.37 -31.26 27.16
CA GLU A 300 3.13 -31.05 26.42
C GLU A 300 3.25 -31.47 24.96
N LEU A 301 4.36 -31.12 24.31
CA LEU A 301 4.66 -31.54 22.94
C LEU A 301 4.68 -33.07 22.82
N ASP A 302 5.23 -33.79 23.79
CA ASP A 302 5.21 -35.26 23.82
C ASP A 302 3.81 -35.84 23.89
N LYS A 303 2.87 -35.19 24.59
CA LYS A 303 1.46 -35.60 24.60
C LYS A 303 0.81 -35.39 23.23
N ILE A 304 1.15 -34.28 22.56
CA ILE A 304 0.66 -33.98 21.21
C ILE A 304 1.21 -35.00 20.21
N ARG A 305 2.52 -35.26 20.22
CA ARG A 305 3.19 -36.26 19.37
C ARG A 305 2.52 -37.63 19.55
N LYS A 306 2.28 -38.07 20.79
CA LYS A 306 1.55 -39.32 21.08
C LYS A 306 0.11 -39.36 20.54
N TYR A 307 -0.61 -38.23 20.56
CA TYR A 307 -1.93 -38.12 19.95
C TYR A 307 -1.87 -38.28 18.41
N GLU A 308 -0.75 -37.88 17.80
CA GLU A 308 -0.51 -37.89 16.35
C GLU A 308 0.16 -39.18 15.82
N ASN A 309 0.70 -40.05 16.70
CA ASN A 309 1.47 -41.25 16.32
C ASN A 309 0.76 -42.24 15.37
N ASN A 310 -0.56 -42.19 15.25
CA ASN A 310 -1.37 -43.10 14.42
C ASN A 310 -1.83 -42.51 13.07
N ILE A 311 -1.27 -41.38 12.62
CA ILE A 311 -1.69 -40.76 11.35
C ILE A 311 -1.05 -41.51 10.15
N SER A 312 -1.89 -42.05 9.27
CA SER A 312 -1.49 -42.55 7.94
C SER A 312 -1.53 -41.41 6.90
N PRO A 313 -0.75 -41.49 5.81
CA PRO A 313 -0.78 -40.48 4.75
C PRO A 313 -2.19 -40.20 4.22
N GLU A 314 -3.04 -41.22 4.04
CA GLU A 314 -4.42 -41.07 3.57
C GLU A 314 -5.33 -40.24 4.49
N ASN A 315 -4.99 -40.15 5.78
CA ASN A 315 -5.80 -39.43 6.76
C ASN A 315 -5.42 -37.95 6.91
N ILE A 316 -4.33 -37.51 6.28
CA ILE A 316 -3.86 -36.12 6.33
C ILE A 316 -4.69 -35.28 5.36
N ARG A 317 -5.43 -34.28 5.85
CA ARG A 317 -6.20 -33.37 5.00
C ARG A 317 -5.61 -31.97 5.02
N ILE A 318 -5.43 -31.40 3.83
CA ILE A 318 -4.86 -30.07 3.61
C ILE A 318 -5.89 -29.19 2.93
N LEU A 319 -6.13 -27.99 3.46
CA LEU A 319 -7.00 -26.99 2.85
C LEU A 319 -6.23 -25.73 2.49
N ASP A 320 -6.44 -25.25 1.26
CA ASP A 320 -6.19 -23.85 0.91
C ASP A 320 -7.52 -23.12 0.66
N PRO A 321 -8.00 -22.28 1.61
CA PRO A 321 -9.28 -21.58 1.47
C PRO A 321 -9.26 -20.39 0.50
N CYS A 322 -8.10 -20.01 -0.04
CA CYS A 322 -7.90 -18.97 -1.07
C CYS A 322 -6.91 -19.49 -2.13
N MET A 323 -7.21 -20.64 -2.73
CA MET A 323 -6.22 -21.43 -3.46
C MET A 323 -5.68 -20.78 -4.73
N GLY A 324 -6.37 -19.78 -5.29
CA GLY A 324 -6.04 -19.21 -6.59
C GLY A 324 -5.93 -20.30 -7.66
N SER A 325 -4.85 -20.27 -8.43
CA SER A 325 -4.55 -21.30 -9.44
C SER A 325 -3.98 -22.60 -8.86
N GLY A 326 -4.02 -22.80 -7.55
CA GLY A 326 -3.54 -24.00 -6.86
C GLY A 326 -2.04 -24.05 -6.61
N HIS A 327 -1.32 -22.91 -6.66
CA HIS A 327 0.14 -22.88 -6.54
C HIS A 327 0.68 -23.57 -5.27
N ILE A 328 0.05 -23.31 -4.12
CA ILE A 328 0.40 -23.95 -2.85
C ILE A 328 0.07 -25.45 -2.87
N LEU A 329 -1.09 -25.80 -3.41
CA LEU A 329 -1.57 -27.19 -3.49
C LEU A 329 -0.71 -28.07 -4.42
N VAL A 330 -0.17 -27.51 -5.50
CA VAL A 330 0.75 -28.21 -6.42
C VAL A 330 2.05 -28.61 -5.70
N TYR A 331 2.61 -27.72 -4.87
CA TYR A 331 3.79 -28.08 -4.08
C TYR A 331 3.44 -29.03 -2.92
N ALA A 332 2.28 -28.86 -2.29
CA ALA A 332 1.79 -29.81 -1.29
C ALA A 332 1.59 -31.21 -1.87
N PHE A 333 1.16 -31.32 -3.13
CA PHE A 333 1.07 -32.60 -3.85
C PHE A 333 2.43 -33.30 -3.91
N ASP A 334 3.51 -32.60 -4.28
CA ASP A 334 4.86 -33.19 -4.35
C ASP A 334 5.35 -33.65 -2.99
N LEU A 335 5.12 -32.85 -1.95
CA LEU A 335 5.53 -33.23 -0.60
C LEU A 335 4.72 -34.43 -0.09
N LEU A 336 3.40 -34.48 -0.37
CA LEU A 336 2.58 -35.66 -0.09
C LEU A 336 3.09 -36.88 -0.85
N TYR A 337 3.47 -36.75 -2.12
CA TYR A 337 4.00 -37.86 -2.89
C TYR A 337 5.23 -38.46 -2.21
N GLU A 338 6.19 -37.64 -1.76
CA GLU A 338 7.35 -38.12 -1.00
C GLU A 338 6.94 -38.75 0.35
N ILE A 339 5.94 -38.22 1.05
CA ILE A 339 5.40 -38.80 2.30
C ILE A 339 4.78 -40.19 2.06
N TYR A 340 4.02 -40.37 0.98
CA TYR A 340 3.44 -41.67 0.65
C TYR A 340 4.52 -42.69 0.24
N ILE A 341 5.56 -42.25 -0.49
CA ILE A 341 6.72 -43.09 -0.81
C ILE A 341 7.42 -43.54 0.46
N ASP A 342 7.64 -42.63 1.40
CA ASP A 342 8.24 -42.92 2.70
C ASP A 342 7.42 -43.91 3.53
N ALA A 343 6.09 -43.80 3.46
CA ALA A 343 5.15 -44.73 4.08
C ALA A 343 5.03 -46.09 3.36
N GLY A 344 5.73 -46.31 2.25
CA GLY A 344 5.81 -47.59 1.54
C GLY A 344 4.72 -47.84 0.49
N TYR A 345 4.01 -46.82 0.03
CA TYR A 345 2.93 -46.96 -0.97
C TYR A 345 3.47 -47.18 -2.38
N ASN A 346 2.64 -47.81 -3.22
CA ASN A 346 2.95 -48.02 -4.63
C ASN A 346 2.92 -46.70 -5.40
N ARG A 347 4.03 -46.34 -6.05
CA ARG A 347 4.22 -45.13 -6.87
C ARG A 347 3.07 -44.82 -7.83
N ARG A 348 2.46 -45.87 -8.42
CA ARG A 348 1.39 -45.71 -9.40
C ARG A 348 0.07 -45.22 -8.78
N GLU A 349 -0.24 -45.65 -7.56
CA GLU A 349 -1.52 -45.40 -6.88
C GLU A 349 -1.51 -44.06 -6.13
N ILE A 350 -0.33 -43.62 -5.70
CA ILE A 350 -0.14 -42.40 -4.90
C ILE A 350 -0.83 -41.16 -5.51
N PRO A 351 -0.68 -40.84 -6.81
CA PRO A 351 -1.32 -39.65 -7.38
C PRO A 351 -2.85 -39.62 -7.21
N GLU A 352 -3.52 -40.75 -7.38
CA GLU A 352 -4.98 -40.83 -7.21
C GLU A 352 -5.39 -40.68 -5.75
N LEU A 353 -4.66 -41.35 -4.84
CA LEU A 353 -4.88 -41.26 -3.39
C LEU A 353 -4.74 -39.82 -2.90
N ILE A 354 -3.72 -39.08 -3.36
CA ILE A 354 -3.51 -37.68 -2.99
C ILE A 354 -4.69 -36.80 -3.42
N LEU A 355 -5.11 -36.93 -4.69
CA LEU A 355 -6.21 -36.12 -5.24
C LEU A 355 -7.56 -36.42 -4.55
N LYS A 356 -7.77 -37.66 -4.11
CA LYS A 356 -9.01 -38.11 -3.48
C LYS A 356 -9.08 -37.79 -1.99
N ASN A 357 -7.99 -38.03 -1.26
CA ASN A 357 -8.00 -38.06 0.20
C ASN A 357 -7.44 -36.78 0.84
N ASN A 358 -6.42 -36.17 0.23
CA ASN A 358 -5.57 -35.21 0.92
C ASN A 358 -5.83 -33.74 0.57
N ILE A 359 -6.01 -33.40 -0.72
CA ILE A 359 -6.00 -32.00 -1.20
C ILE A 359 -7.41 -31.43 -1.28
N TYR A 360 -7.62 -30.28 -0.65
CA TYR A 360 -8.86 -29.51 -0.67
C TYR A 360 -8.57 -28.03 -0.94
N GLY A 361 -9.47 -27.36 -1.64
CA GLY A 361 -9.26 -25.96 -2.04
C GLY A 361 -10.54 -25.20 -2.34
N LEU A 362 -10.56 -23.92 -1.99
CA LEU A 362 -11.66 -23.00 -2.24
C LEU A 362 -11.14 -21.72 -2.88
N ASP A 363 -11.87 -21.18 -3.84
CA ASP A 363 -11.63 -19.84 -4.37
C ASP A 363 -12.94 -19.17 -4.77
N ILE A 364 -12.96 -17.84 -4.86
CA ILE A 364 -14.14 -17.09 -5.29
C ILE A 364 -14.23 -17.00 -6.83
N ASP A 365 -13.10 -17.10 -7.53
CA ASP A 365 -13.03 -17.03 -8.99
C ASP A 365 -13.10 -18.42 -9.64
N ASP A 366 -14.10 -18.60 -10.51
CA ASP A 366 -14.31 -19.82 -11.26
C ASP A 366 -13.16 -20.10 -12.23
N LYS A 367 -12.53 -19.05 -12.76
CA LYS A 367 -11.43 -19.15 -13.74
C LYS A 367 -10.21 -19.79 -13.10
N VAL A 368 -9.76 -19.28 -11.95
CA VAL A 368 -8.59 -19.84 -11.24
C VAL A 368 -8.87 -21.22 -10.66
N THR A 369 -10.12 -21.50 -10.26
CA THR A 369 -10.54 -22.84 -9.84
C THR A 369 -10.34 -23.89 -10.94
N LYS A 370 -10.68 -23.54 -12.20
CA LYS A 370 -10.43 -24.43 -13.35
C LYS A 370 -8.93 -24.65 -13.57
N LEU A 371 -8.12 -23.59 -13.45
CA LEU A 371 -6.67 -23.68 -13.55
C LEU A 371 -6.06 -24.55 -12.44
N SER A 372 -6.55 -24.44 -11.21
CA SER A 372 -6.15 -25.30 -10.09
C SER A 372 -6.45 -26.78 -10.38
N SER A 373 -7.65 -27.10 -10.90
CA SER A 373 -8.01 -28.46 -11.31
C SER A 373 -7.06 -29.01 -12.37
N PHE A 374 -6.80 -28.20 -13.40
CA PHE A 374 -5.85 -28.54 -14.45
C PHE A 374 -4.45 -28.80 -13.88
N ALA A 375 -3.95 -27.88 -13.05
CA ALA A 375 -2.62 -27.95 -12.46
C ALA A 375 -2.40 -29.23 -11.65
N LEU A 376 -3.35 -29.57 -10.78
CA LEU A 376 -3.28 -30.78 -9.97
C LEU A 376 -3.35 -32.06 -10.82
N LYS A 377 -4.22 -32.11 -11.84
CA LYS A 377 -4.30 -33.26 -12.76
C LYS A 377 -3.03 -33.43 -13.58
N MET A 378 -2.43 -32.33 -14.07
CA MET A 378 -1.17 -32.37 -14.81
C MET A 378 -0.03 -32.85 -13.92
N LYS A 379 0.03 -32.34 -12.69
CA LYS A 379 1.03 -32.78 -11.72
C LYS A 379 0.89 -34.26 -11.38
N ALA A 380 -0.33 -34.74 -11.17
CA ALA A 380 -0.58 -36.16 -10.98
C ALA A 380 -0.20 -36.99 -12.23
N ARG A 381 -0.48 -36.49 -13.44
CA ARG A 381 -0.16 -37.14 -14.73
C ARG A 381 1.35 -37.27 -14.96
N TYR A 382 2.15 -36.38 -14.39
CA TYR A 382 3.61 -36.48 -14.39
C TYR A 382 4.08 -37.75 -13.66
N TYR A 383 3.48 -38.06 -12.51
CA TYR A 383 3.84 -39.24 -11.70
C TYR A 383 3.17 -40.54 -12.16
N ASN A 384 1.93 -40.49 -12.67
CA ASN A 384 1.22 -41.64 -13.24
C ASN A 384 0.92 -41.44 -14.73
N LYS A 385 1.63 -42.16 -15.61
CA LYS A 385 1.45 -42.07 -17.07
C LYS A 385 0.07 -42.52 -17.57
N GLU A 386 -0.61 -43.39 -16.83
CA GLU A 386 -1.92 -43.93 -17.19
C GLU A 386 -3.09 -43.12 -16.59
N LEU A 387 -2.80 -42.04 -15.84
CA LEU A 387 -3.80 -41.28 -15.07
C LEU A 387 -5.02 -40.87 -15.90
N PHE A 388 -4.84 -40.47 -17.16
CA PHE A 388 -5.98 -40.05 -17.99
C PHE A 388 -6.95 -41.19 -18.29
N LYS A 389 -6.45 -42.42 -18.44
CA LYS A 389 -7.30 -43.61 -18.60
C LYS A 389 -8.00 -43.94 -17.28
N ASP A 390 -7.27 -43.82 -16.16
CA ASP A 390 -7.82 -44.04 -14.82
C ASP A 390 -8.94 -43.02 -14.51
N ILE A 391 -8.74 -41.73 -14.81
CA ILE A 391 -9.76 -40.67 -14.66
C ILE A 391 -11.00 -40.98 -15.49
N GLN A 392 -10.83 -41.41 -16.73
CA GLN A 392 -11.95 -41.72 -17.62
C GLN A 392 -12.76 -42.92 -17.13
N ARG A 393 -12.10 -43.92 -16.52
CA ARG A 393 -12.75 -45.11 -15.93
C ARG A 393 -13.45 -44.78 -14.62
N ASP A 394 -12.76 -44.14 -13.70
CA ASP A 394 -13.16 -44.06 -12.29
C ASP A 394 -13.85 -42.73 -11.93
N ARG A 395 -13.95 -41.80 -12.90
CA ARG A 395 -14.56 -40.45 -12.75
C ARG A 395 -14.02 -39.71 -11.51
N LEU A 396 -12.69 -39.57 -11.45
CA LEU A 396 -12.00 -38.90 -10.34
C LEU A 396 -12.54 -37.48 -10.11
N LYS A 397 -13.13 -37.25 -8.93
CA LYS A 397 -13.61 -35.93 -8.49
C LYS A 397 -12.63 -35.32 -7.51
N LEU A 398 -12.09 -34.15 -7.84
CA LEU A 398 -11.22 -33.38 -6.95
C LEU A 398 -12.03 -32.68 -5.86
N ASN A 399 -11.44 -32.50 -4.67
CA ASN A 399 -12.04 -31.74 -3.56
C ASN A 399 -11.74 -30.23 -3.61
N ILE A 400 -11.74 -29.65 -4.81
CA ILE A 400 -11.61 -28.21 -5.02
C ILE A 400 -12.88 -27.63 -5.66
N CYS A 401 -13.29 -26.43 -5.29
CA CYS A 401 -14.41 -25.75 -5.94
C CYS A 401 -14.33 -24.23 -5.84
N SER A 402 -15.02 -23.57 -6.77
CA SER A 402 -15.34 -22.16 -6.65
C SER A 402 -16.52 -22.00 -5.69
N ILE A 403 -16.56 -20.88 -4.97
CA ILE A 403 -17.71 -20.51 -4.15
C ILE A 403 -18.86 -20.11 -5.06
N GLU A 404 -19.96 -20.84 -5.03
CA GLU A 404 -21.19 -20.55 -5.77
C GLU A 404 -22.24 -19.88 -4.89
N GLU A 405 -23.03 -18.99 -5.48
CA GLU A 405 -24.16 -18.34 -4.82
C GLU A 405 -25.50 -19.02 -5.18
N SER A 406 -26.44 -18.98 -4.23
CA SER A 406 -27.74 -19.63 -4.32
C SER A 406 -28.87 -18.69 -4.78
N ASN A 407 -28.55 -17.47 -5.20
CA ASN A 407 -29.53 -16.39 -5.43
C ASN A 407 -30.64 -16.75 -6.44
N GLU A 408 -30.34 -17.66 -7.38
CA GLU A 408 -31.27 -18.14 -8.41
C GLU A 408 -32.25 -19.21 -7.91
N ILE A 409 -31.99 -19.81 -6.73
CA ILE A 409 -32.80 -20.90 -6.18
C ILE A 409 -33.99 -20.32 -5.40
N SER A 410 -35.15 -20.27 -6.06
CA SER A 410 -36.39 -19.78 -5.46
C SER A 410 -37.03 -20.79 -4.51
N LYS A 411 -38.05 -20.35 -3.77
CA LYS A 411 -38.82 -21.23 -2.89
C LYS A 411 -39.53 -22.34 -3.66
N GLU A 412 -40.00 -22.07 -4.87
CA GLU A 412 -40.64 -23.04 -5.75
C GLU A 412 -39.65 -24.12 -6.22
N VAL A 413 -38.39 -23.75 -6.44
CA VAL A 413 -37.31 -24.70 -6.78
C VAL A 413 -37.01 -25.62 -5.59
N ILE A 414 -36.98 -25.07 -4.37
CA ILE A 414 -36.85 -25.86 -3.14
C ILE A 414 -38.06 -26.78 -2.95
N ASP A 415 -39.27 -26.27 -3.18
CA ASP A 415 -40.50 -27.06 -3.11
C ASP A 415 -40.47 -28.20 -4.12
N TYR A 416 -39.99 -27.98 -5.35
CA TYR A 416 -39.78 -29.05 -6.33
C TYR A 416 -38.72 -30.06 -5.86
N PHE A 417 -37.59 -29.60 -5.33
CA PHE A 417 -36.52 -30.45 -4.79
C PHE A 417 -37.04 -31.36 -3.67
N CYS A 418 -37.89 -30.84 -2.79
CA CYS A 418 -38.50 -31.60 -1.69
C CYS A 418 -39.75 -32.39 -2.12
N SER A 419 -40.43 -32.01 -3.19
CA SER A 419 -41.64 -32.67 -3.66
C SER A 419 -41.31 -34.08 -4.12
N SER A 420 -41.86 -35.08 -3.43
CA SER A 420 -41.67 -36.46 -3.80
C SER A 420 -42.97 -37.07 -4.34
N GLN A 421 -42.94 -37.47 -5.61
CA GLN A 421 -43.78 -38.57 -6.10
C GLN A 421 -43.13 -39.95 -5.81
N VAL A 422 -41.87 -39.98 -5.32
CA VAL A 422 -41.04 -41.18 -5.23
C VAL A 422 -40.94 -41.79 -3.81
N LEU A 423 -41.08 -41.02 -2.72
CA LEU A 423 -41.28 -41.59 -1.37
C LEU A 423 -42.52 -42.49 -1.34
N LYS A 424 -43.52 -42.20 -2.18
CA LYS A 424 -44.74 -43.01 -2.34
C LYS A 424 -44.51 -44.35 -3.09
N LYS A 425 -43.47 -44.47 -3.94
CA LYS A 425 -43.21 -45.69 -4.74
C LYS A 425 -42.20 -46.64 -4.09
N SER A 426 -41.17 -46.12 -3.42
CA SER A 426 -40.11 -46.96 -2.79
C SER A 426 -40.59 -47.78 -1.58
N ILE A 427 -41.67 -47.35 -0.90
CA ILE A 427 -42.27 -48.12 0.18
C ILE A 427 -43.27 -49.16 -0.35
N ASN A 428 -44.00 -48.83 -1.42
CA ASN A 428 -44.95 -49.79 -2.04
C ASN A 428 -44.25 -51.01 -2.67
N SER A 429 -42.97 -50.90 -3.04
CA SER A 429 -42.16 -52.06 -3.47
C SER A 429 -41.67 -52.90 -2.28
N LYS A 430 -41.23 -52.27 -1.18
CA LYS A 430 -40.84 -52.99 0.05
C LYS A 430 -42.01 -53.63 0.81
N VAL A 431 -43.24 -53.11 0.68
CA VAL A 431 -44.45 -53.71 1.28
C VAL A 431 -44.97 -54.91 0.48
N LYS A 432 -44.61 -55.06 -0.81
CA LYS A 432 -45.01 -56.21 -1.62
C LYS A 432 -44.17 -57.48 -1.38
N SER A 433 -42.95 -57.37 -0.83
CA SER A 433 -42.12 -58.53 -0.49
C SER A 433 -42.46 -59.19 0.85
N SER A 434 -43.42 -58.63 1.60
CA SER A 434 -43.84 -59.15 2.91
C SER A 434 -45.35 -59.34 2.96
N LYS A 435 -45.90 -60.14 2.05
CA LYS A 435 -47.21 -60.79 2.25
C LYS A 435 -46.98 -62.19 2.80
N ASN A 436 -46.91 -62.30 4.12
CA ASN A 436 -47.57 -63.39 4.83
C ASN A 436 -47.70 -63.10 6.34
N ILE A 437 -48.97 -63.09 6.76
CA ILE A 437 -49.53 -63.39 8.09
C ILE A 437 -49.67 -62.22 9.10
N VAL A 438 -50.93 -62.15 9.58
CA VAL A 438 -51.54 -61.47 10.75
C VAL A 438 -52.07 -60.04 10.59
N LYS A 439 -53.41 -59.99 10.57
CA LYS A 439 -54.26 -58.84 10.91
C LYS A 439 -53.99 -58.38 12.34
N ASN A 440 -53.57 -57.13 12.53
CA ASN A 440 -54.02 -56.27 13.64
C ASN A 440 -53.55 -54.83 13.43
N SER A 441 -54.53 -53.91 13.47
CA SER A 441 -54.44 -52.48 13.83
C SER A 441 -53.03 -51.86 13.99
N ARG A 442 -52.49 -51.29 12.90
CA ARG A 442 -51.46 -50.23 12.92
C ARG A 442 -51.66 -49.30 11.72
N VAL A 443 -52.58 -48.36 11.87
CA VAL A 443 -52.52 -47.09 11.14
C VAL A 443 -51.54 -46.18 11.91
N ASP A 444 -50.77 -45.33 11.21
CA ASP A 444 -49.99 -44.20 11.77
C ASP A 444 -48.59 -44.42 12.42
N LYS A 445 -47.64 -45.07 11.73
CA LYS A 445 -46.18 -44.88 12.02
C LYS A 445 -45.30 -44.65 10.78
N SER A 446 -45.77 -45.05 9.60
CA SER A 446 -45.05 -44.87 8.34
C SER A 446 -45.23 -43.49 7.71
N GLN A 447 -46.40 -42.87 7.87
CA GLN A 447 -46.65 -41.50 7.41
C GLN A 447 -45.88 -40.45 8.23
N ASP A 448 -45.70 -40.67 9.54
CA ASP A 448 -44.93 -39.76 10.38
C ASP A 448 -43.43 -39.79 10.09
N ARG A 449 -42.84 -40.95 9.79
CA ARG A 449 -41.43 -41.05 9.38
C ARG A 449 -41.15 -40.33 8.06
N LEU A 450 -42.05 -40.49 7.08
CA LEU A 450 -41.96 -39.81 5.78
C LEU A 450 -41.99 -38.28 5.92
N LYS A 451 -42.89 -37.77 6.79
CA LYS A 451 -42.96 -36.34 7.08
C LYS A 451 -41.67 -35.82 7.75
N VAL A 452 -41.04 -36.63 8.61
CA VAL A 452 -39.79 -36.26 9.30
C VAL A 452 -38.59 -36.24 8.35
N GLU A 453 -38.46 -37.22 7.46
CA GLU A 453 -37.41 -37.25 6.42
C GLU A 453 -37.56 -36.09 5.44
N GLU A 454 -38.78 -35.85 4.93
CA GLU A 454 -39.07 -34.71 4.04
C GLU A 454 -38.82 -33.35 4.74
N TYR A 455 -39.15 -33.25 6.03
CA TYR A 455 -38.86 -32.07 6.84
C TYR A 455 -37.36 -31.85 7.05
N ASN A 456 -36.58 -32.90 7.30
CA ASN A 456 -35.14 -32.80 7.49
C ASN A 456 -34.41 -32.44 6.19
N LEU A 457 -34.77 -33.09 5.08
CA LEU A 457 -34.27 -32.76 3.74
C LEU A 457 -34.54 -31.30 3.40
N ARG A 458 -35.78 -30.83 3.64
CA ARG A 458 -36.19 -29.44 3.42
C ARG A 458 -35.38 -28.47 4.26
N LYS A 459 -35.24 -28.75 5.56
CA LYS A 459 -34.47 -27.93 6.49
C LYS A 459 -33.01 -27.81 6.07
N ASP A 460 -32.40 -28.90 5.61
CA ASP A 460 -31.00 -28.94 5.21
C ASP A 460 -30.76 -28.20 3.89
N VAL A 461 -31.64 -28.35 2.88
CA VAL A 461 -31.52 -27.59 1.62
C VAL A 461 -31.83 -26.10 1.82
N GLU A 462 -32.84 -25.75 2.62
CA GLU A 462 -33.17 -24.35 2.95
C GLU A 462 -32.01 -23.70 3.72
N TYR A 463 -31.39 -24.41 4.66
CA TYR A 463 -30.18 -23.92 5.33
C TYR A 463 -29.06 -23.65 4.34
N LEU A 464 -28.76 -24.59 3.45
CA LEU A 464 -27.67 -24.47 2.46
C LEU A 464 -27.91 -23.30 1.51
N VAL A 465 -29.13 -23.16 0.99
CA VAL A 465 -29.54 -22.04 0.13
C VAL A 465 -29.44 -20.71 0.88
N ASN A 466 -29.90 -20.62 2.13
CA ASN A 466 -29.83 -19.39 2.91
C ASN A 466 -28.39 -19.00 3.27
N THR A 467 -27.55 -19.96 3.64
CA THR A 467 -26.13 -19.72 3.98
C THR A 467 -25.33 -19.22 2.78
N PHE A 468 -25.61 -19.72 1.57
CA PHE A 468 -24.90 -19.33 0.35
C PHE A 468 -25.57 -18.21 -0.45
N ASN A 469 -26.56 -17.54 0.14
CA ASN A 469 -27.14 -16.35 -0.45
C ASN A 469 -26.07 -15.24 -0.50
N ASN A 470 -25.76 -14.74 -1.70
CA ASN A 470 -24.65 -13.84 -2.00
C ASN A 470 -23.26 -14.37 -1.59
N ALA A 471 -23.02 -15.69 -1.66
CA ALA A 471 -21.74 -16.26 -1.25
C ALA A 471 -20.52 -15.70 -2.00
N LYS A 472 -20.69 -15.23 -3.26
CA LYS A 472 -19.66 -14.54 -4.04
C LYS A 472 -19.24 -13.17 -3.48
N GLU A 473 -19.97 -12.62 -2.50
CA GLU A 473 -19.59 -11.41 -1.77
C GLU A 473 -18.62 -11.73 -0.62
N TYR A 474 -18.85 -12.86 0.05
CA TYR A 474 -18.16 -13.22 1.30
C TYR A 474 -17.01 -14.20 1.05
N GLY A 475 -17.15 -15.10 0.09
CA GLY A 475 -16.18 -16.16 -0.18
C GLY A 475 -16.18 -17.25 0.90
N SER A 476 -15.00 -17.79 1.20
CA SER A 476 -14.82 -18.93 2.11
C SER A 476 -14.81 -18.55 3.61
N ILE A 477 -15.10 -17.28 3.94
CA ILE A 477 -15.26 -16.81 5.34
C ILE A 477 -16.63 -17.17 5.95
N LEU A 478 -17.57 -17.66 5.15
CA LEU A 478 -18.88 -18.11 5.63
C LEU A 478 -18.73 -19.31 6.57
N GLU A 479 -19.52 -19.33 7.65
CA GLU A 479 -19.56 -20.44 8.58
C GLU A 479 -20.63 -21.46 8.17
N VAL A 480 -20.20 -22.68 7.84
CA VAL A 480 -21.08 -23.77 7.40
C VAL A 480 -21.07 -24.89 8.43
N ARG A 481 -22.24 -25.22 8.97
CA ARG A 481 -22.41 -26.35 9.88
C ARG A 481 -22.50 -27.65 9.11
N LYS A 482 -22.13 -28.76 9.76
CA LYS A 482 -22.34 -30.10 9.21
C LYS A 482 -23.84 -30.41 9.13
N ILE A 483 -24.30 -30.80 7.95
CA ILE A 483 -25.67 -31.25 7.65
C ILE A 483 -25.63 -32.64 6.99
N ASN A 484 -26.79 -33.24 6.66
CA ASN A 484 -26.85 -34.55 6.00
C ASN A 484 -26.61 -34.44 4.48
N PHE A 485 -25.36 -34.21 4.08
CA PHE A 485 -24.98 -34.07 2.67
C PHE A 485 -25.29 -35.33 1.85
N GLU A 486 -25.22 -36.53 2.44
CA GLU A 486 -25.47 -37.80 1.75
C GLU A 486 -26.93 -37.93 1.30
N GLU A 487 -27.87 -37.41 2.10
CA GLU A 487 -29.30 -37.38 1.78
C GLU A 487 -29.60 -36.40 0.65
N LEU A 488 -28.96 -35.22 0.65
CA LEU A 488 -29.06 -34.25 -0.45
C LEU A 488 -28.48 -34.82 -1.77
N GLU A 489 -27.32 -35.49 -1.71
CA GLU A 489 -26.71 -36.15 -2.87
C GLU A 489 -27.61 -37.28 -3.42
N SER A 490 -28.21 -38.08 -2.53
CA SER A 490 -29.14 -39.14 -2.91
C SER A 490 -30.37 -38.57 -3.64
N ARG A 491 -30.93 -37.45 -3.16
CA ARG A 491 -32.04 -36.78 -3.83
C ARG A 491 -31.65 -36.24 -5.22
N ILE A 492 -30.44 -35.72 -5.39
CA ILE A 492 -29.94 -35.30 -6.71
C ILE A 492 -29.89 -36.48 -7.69
N GLU A 493 -29.41 -37.65 -7.25
CA GLU A 493 -29.37 -38.85 -8.11
C GLU A 493 -30.77 -39.36 -8.49
N GLU A 494 -31.78 -39.13 -7.66
CA GLU A 494 -33.18 -39.39 -8.02
C GLU A 494 -33.68 -38.42 -9.09
N ILE A 495 -33.49 -37.11 -8.90
CA ILE A 495 -33.89 -36.06 -9.86
C ILE A 495 -33.21 -36.24 -11.21
N LYS A 496 -31.97 -36.74 -11.25
CA LYS A 496 -31.30 -37.11 -12.51
C LYS A 496 -32.06 -38.16 -13.31
N LYS A 497 -32.80 -39.07 -12.65
CA LYS A 497 -33.54 -40.17 -13.27
C LYS A 497 -35.02 -39.85 -13.56
N GLU A 498 -35.55 -38.76 -13.00
CA GLU A 498 -36.92 -38.31 -13.28
C GLU A 498 -37.07 -37.90 -14.75
N ASP A 499 -38.22 -38.12 -15.38
CA ASP A 499 -38.53 -37.63 -16.74
C ASP A 499 -39.76 -36.71 -16.66
N ASN A 500 -39.57 -35.50 -16.13
CA ASN A 500 -40.63 -34.51 -15.96
C ASN A 500 -40.41 -33.31 -16.90
N PHE A 501 -41.14 -33.29 -18.01
CA PHE A 501 -41.10 -32.21 -19.01
C PHE A 501 -41.68 -30.88 -18.49
N ILE A 502 -42.59 -30.91 -17.51
CA ILE A 502 -43.30 -29.73 -16.99
C ILE A 502 -42.39 -28.85 -16.12
N PHE A 503 -41.41 -29.44 -15.43
CA PHE A 503 -40.49 -28.73 -14.52
C PHE A 503 -39.03 -28.75 -15.03
N GLY A 504 -38.87 -28.78 -16.35
CA GLY A 504 -37.55 -28.90 -16.99
C GLY A 504 -36.55 -27.83 -16.55
N ASP A 505 -36.99 -26.58 -16.40
CA ASP A 505 -36.13 -25.47 -15.98
C ASP A 505 -35.69 -25.58 -14.51
N TYR A 506 -36.59 -25.98 -13.60
CA TYR A 506 -36.24 -26.22 -12.19
C TYR A 506 -35.30 -27.41 -12.05
N ARG A 507 -35.57 -28.50 -12.76
CA ARG A 507 -34.69 -29.68 -12.79
C ARG A 507 -33.29 -29.29 -13.28
N LYS A 508 -33.20 -28.54 -14.37
CA LYS A 508 -31.91 -28.06 -14.92
C LYS A 508 -31.17 -27.22 -13.89
N LEU A 509 -31.84 -26.22 -13.30
CA LEU A 509 -31.24 -25.36 -12.27
C LEU A 509 -30.75 -26.15 -11.06
N ILE A 510 -31.54 -27.12 -10.57
CA ILE A 510 -31.16 -28.01 -9.45
C ILE A 510 -29.91 -28.81 -9.78
N LEU A 511 -29.86 -29.45 -10.96
CA LEU A 511 -28.73 -30.28 -11.36
C LEU A 511 -27.47 -29.46 -11.63
N ASP A 512 -27.62 -28.19 -12.01
CA ASP A 512 -26.51 -27.27 -12.27
C ASP A 512 -25.96 -26.62 -10.98
N LYS A 513 -26.83 -26.22 -10.04
CA LYS A 513 -26.45 -25.42 -8.85
C LYS A 513 -26.31 -26.22 -7.55
N ILE A 514 -27.29 -27.06 -7.20
CA ILE A 514 -27.31 -27.72 -5.87
C ILE A 514 -26.09 -28.64 -5.64
N PRO A 515 -25.60 -29.43 -6.61
CA PRO A 515 -24.38 -30.23 -6.43
C PRO A 515 -23.14 -29.40 -6.09
N LEU A 516 -23.03 -28.17 -6.63
CA LEU A 516 -21.93 -27.26 -6.32
C LEU A 516 -22.04 -26.74 -4.87
N LEU A 517 -23.26 -26.36 -4.45
CA LEU A 517 -23.53 -25.94 -3.07
C LEU A 517 -23.25 -27.06 -2.05
N ILE A 518 -23.62 -28.31 -2.38
CA ILE A 518 -23.32 -29.48 -1.54
C ILE A 518 -21.80 -29.66 -1.42
N LYS A 519 -21.08 -29.61 -2.55
CA LYS A 519 -19.63 -29.79 -2.58
C LYS A 519 -18.91 -28.74 -1.73
N GLN A 520 -19.20 -27.46 -1.95
CA GLN A 520 -18.57 -26.39 -1.17
C GLN A 520 -18.98 -26.45 0.31
N GLY A 521 -20.24 -26.77 0.62
CA GLY A 521 -20.72 -26.93 1.98
C GLY A 521 -20.03 -28.08 2.73
N LYS A 522 -19.76 -29.19 2.04
CA LYS A 522 -19.00 -30.32 2.60
C LYS A 522 -17.59 -29.88 2.98
N ILE A 523 -16.86 -29.23 2.06
CA ILE A 523 -15.50 -28.72 2.31
C ILE A 523 -15.51 -27.71 3.47
N MET A 524 -16.42 -26.74 3.46
CA MET A 524 -16.49 -25.67 4.47
C MET A 524 -16.99 -26.15 5.86
N SER A 525 -17.60 -27.34 5.95
CA SER A 525 -18.03 -27.91 7.24
C SER A 525 -16.97 -28.81 7.89
N MET A 526 -15.88 -29.12 7.18
CA MET A 526 -14.83 -30.04 7.63
C MET A 526 -13.74 -29.34 8.45
N LYS A 527 -12.92 -30.16 9.13
CA LYS A 527 -11.68 -29.73 9.80
C LYS A 527 -10.47 -30.44 9.18
N TYR A 528 -9.35 -29.72 9.14
CA TYR A 528 -8.14 -30.08 8.39
C TYR A 528 -6.92 -30.19 9.30
N ASP A 529 -6.02 -31.11 8.99
CA ASP A 529 -4.75 -31.29 9.72
C ASP A 529 -3.80 -30.13 9.42
N VAL A 530 -3.86 -29.62 8.19
CA VAL A 530 -3.05 -28.50 7.73
C VAL A 530 -3.92 -27.51 6.95
N VAL A 531 -3.85 -26.23 7.30
CA VAL A 531 -4.50 -25.13 6.56
C VAL A 531 -3.42 -24.16 6.11
N ILE A 532 -3.27 -23.96 4.80
CA ILE A 532 -2.20 -23.12 4.23
C ILE A 532 -2.80 -22.17 3.22
N THR A 533 -2.50 -20.87 3.29
CA THR A 533 -3.03 -19.93 2.29
C THR A 533 -2.26 -18.61 2.20
N ASN A 534 -2.48 -17.91 1.10
CA ASN A 534 -2.20 -16.48 0.95
C ASN A 534 -3.56 -15.75 0.85
N PRO A 535 -4.06 -15.17 1.95
CA PRO A 535 -5.38 -14.56 1.97
C PRO A 535 -5.41 -13.22 1.21
N PRO A 536 -6.59 -12.73 0.82
CA PRO A 536 -6.74 -11.41 0.20
C PRO A 536 -6.35 -10.27 1.14
N TYR A 537 -5.70 -9.23 0.60
CA TYR A 537 -5.25 -8.04 1.33
C TYR A 537 -6.18 -6.86 1.02
N MET A 538 -7.17 -6.63 1.87
CA MET A 538 -8.20 -5.62 1.62
C MET A 538 -8.79 -5.09 2.93
N GLY A 539 -8.46 -3.85 3.28
CA GLY A 539 -8.97 -3.18 4.47
C GLY A 539 -10.39 -2.63 4.28
N LEU A 540 -11.12 -2.41 5.38
CA LEU A 540 -12.53 -1.93 5.39
C LEU A 540 -12.81 -0.70 4.53
N ARG A 541 -11.80 0.16 4.28
CA ARG A 541 -11.96 1.34 3.43
C ARG A 541 -12.07 1.02 1.94
N GLY A 542 -11.55 -0.12 1.47
CA GLY A 542 -11.64 -0.51 0.07
C GLY A 542 -12.89 -1.31 -0.28
N ILE A 543 -13.57 -1.85 0.73
CA ILE A 543 -14.69 -2.79 0.57
C ILE A 543 -16.03 -2.05 0.50
N ASN A 544 -17.01 -2.62 -0.20
CA ASN A 544 -18.40 -2.16 -0.20
C ASN A 544 -19.08 -2.28 1.18
N SER A 545 -20.24 -1.64 1.34
CA SER A 545 -20.93 -1.60 2.63
C SER A 545 -21.40 -2.98 3.09
N LYS A 546 -21.87 -3.83 2.18
CA LYS A 546 -22.43 -5.14 2.51
C LYS A 546 -21.39 -6.08 3.14
N LEU A 547 -20.23 -6.22 2.51
CA LEU A 547 -19.14 -7.02 3.07
C LEU A 547 -18.57 -6.34 4.35
N ALA A 548 -18.45 -5.01 4.38
CA ALA A 548 -18.00 -4.31 5.59
C ALA A 548 -18.90 -4.57 6.80
N ASP A 549 -20.22 -4.48 6.64
CA ASP A 549 -21.20 -4.74 7.70
C ASP A 549 -21.15 -6.21 8.15
N PHE A 550 -21.00 -7.14 7.20
CA PHE A 550 -20.84 -8.55 7.50
C PHE A 550 -19.59 -8.81 8.35
N LEU A 551 -18.44 -8.21 8.01
CA LEU A 551 -17.20 -8.34 8.78
C LEU A 551 -17.33 -7.75 10.19
N ILE A 552 -17.96 -6.58 10.33
CA ILE A 552 -18.16 -5.93 11.63
C ILE A 552 -19.01 -6.81 12.56
N ASN A 553 -20.06 -7.44 12.04
CA ASN A 553 -21.00 -8.24 12.82
C ASN A 553 -20.49 -9.64 13.16
N ASN A 554 -19.76 -10.30 12.24
CA ASN A 554 -19.35 -11.70 12.40
C ASN A 554 -17.90 -11.86 12.89
N PHE A 555 -17.06 -10.85 12.68
CA PHE A 555 -15.62 -10.89 12.99
C PHE A 555 -15.18 -9.68 13.82
N PRO A 556 -15.82 -9.37 14.97
CA PRO A 556 -15.63 -8.11 15.68
C PRO A 556 -14.19 -7.83 16.11
N ILE A 557 -13.39 -8.87 16.33
CA ILE A 557 -11.98 -8.82 16.76
C ILE A 557 -11.02 -8.70 15.56
N SER A 558 -11.33 -9.35 14.43
CA SER A 558 -10.44 -9.49 13.27
C SER A 558 -10.84 -8.66 12.04
N LYS A 559 -11.95 -7.90 12.11
CA LYS A 559 -12.57 -7.09 11.03
C LYS A 559 -11.70 -6.06 10.29
N TYR A 560 -10.49 -5.75 10.77
CA TYR A 560 -9.71 -4.61 10.26
C TYR A 560 -9.25 -4.78 8.81
N ASP A 561 -8.91 -6.00 8.41
CA ASP A 561 -8.54 -6.40 7.06
C ASP A 561 -9.00 -7.85 6.79
N LEU A 562 -9.23 -8.21 5.52
CA LEU A 562 -9.54 -9.59 5.18
C LEU A 562 -8.44 -10.57 5.58
N PHE A 563 -7.16 -10.20 5.49
CA PHE A 563 -6.09 -11.13 5.91
C PHE A 563 -6.24 -11.53 7.39
N SER A 564 -6.65 -10.62 8.28
CA SER A 564 -6.82 -10.92 9.70
C SER A 564 -8.08 -11.73 9.97
N VAL A 565 -9.14 -11.52 9.19
CA VAL A 565 -10.34 -12.38 9.21
C VAL A 565 -9.96 -13.81 8.80
N TYR A 566 -9.15 -13.97 7.75
CA TYR A 566 -8.69 -15.29 7.32
C TYR A 566 -7.79 -16.00 8.32
N MET A 567 -7.01 -15.29 9.14
CA MET A 567 -6.27 -15.92 10.25
C MET A 567 -7.23 -16.58 11.25
N GLU A 568 -8.34 -15.91 11.58
CA GLU A 568 -9.38 -16.48 12.45
C GLU A 568 -10.10 -17.65 11.76
N VAL A 569 -10.48 -17.50 10.49
CA VAL A 569 -11.15 -18.54 9.70
C VAL A 569 -10.27 -19.78 9.51
N CYS A 570 -8.97 -19.62 9.22
CA CYS A 570 -8.04 -20.74 9.06
C CYS A 570 -7.85 -21.52 10.36
N LEU A 571 -7.80 -20.84 11.51
CA LEU A 571 -7.81 -21.51 12.82
C LEU A 571 -9.11 -22.27 13.07
N LYS A 572 -10.26 -21.73 12.62
CA LYS A 572 -11.53 -22.44 12.66
C LYS A 572 -11.50 -23.68 11.76
N TYR A 573 -10.92 -23.63 10.56
CA TYR A 573 -10.80 -24.81 9.69
C TYR A 573 -9.80 -25.86 10.19
N SER A 574 -8.84 -25.47 11.02
CA SER A 574 -7.84 -26.40 11.56
C SER A 574 -8.43 -27.32 12.64
N LYS A 575 -8.03 -28.59 12.64
CA LYS A 575 -8.27 -29.52 13.76
C LYS A 575 -7.55 -29.02 15.01
N ARG A 576 -7.95 -29.52 16.19
CA ARG A 576 -7.12 -29.35 17.40
C ARG A 576 -5.74 -29.95 17.15
N TYR A 577 -4.69 -29.21 17.49
CA TYR A 577 -3.29 -29.53 17.18
C TYR A 577 -2.89 -29.49 15.70
N GLY A 578 -3.82 -29.19 14.78
CA GLY A 578 -3.50 -28.96 13.38
C GLY A 578 -2.60 -27.74 13.17
N ILE A 579 -1.95 -27.67 12.02
CA ILE A 579 -1.00 -26.60 11.69
C ILE A 579 -1.63 -25.62 10.70
N VAL A 580 -1.50 -24.32 10.99
CA VAL A 580 -1.91 -23.22 10.12
C VAL A 580 -0.67 -22.47 9.64
N SER A 581 -0.55 -22.26 8.33
CA SER A 581 0.59 -21.57 7.72
C SER A 581 0.10 -20.51 6.73
N MET A 582 0.55 -19.27 6.88
CA MET A 582 0.05 -18.17 6.05
C MET A 582 1.13 -17.12 5.78
N ILE A 583 1.02 -16.43 4.65
CA ILE A 583 1.66 -15.14 4.42
C ILE A 583 0.60 -14.04 4.53
N ASN A 584 0.89 -12.96 5.25
CA ASN A 584 -0.01 -11.81 5.36
C ASN A 584 0.78 -10.49 5.51
N GLN A 585 0.08 -9.35 5.61
CA GLN A 585 0.72 -8.08 5.96
C GLN A 585 1.18 -8.09 7.42
N HIS A 586 2.32 -7.48 7.74
CA HIS A 586 2.89 -7.51 9.09
C HIS A 586 2.20 -6.55 10.10
N SER A 587 1.24 -5.74 9.67
CA SER A 587 0.69 -4.62 10.46
C SER A 587 0.02 -5.08 11.76
N TRP A 588 -0.58 -6.28 11.76
CA TRP A 588 -1.18 -6.91 12.93
C TRP A 588 -0.17 -7.27 14.02
N MET A 589 1.12 -7.37 13.70
CA MET A 589 2.17 -7.63 14.70
C MET A 589 2.39 -6.43 15.62
N PHE A 590 2.13 -5.21 15.16
CA PHE A 590 2.58 -4.00 15.87
C PHE A 590 1.45 -3.02 16.21
N LEU A 591 0.52 -2.77 15.29
CA LEU A 591 -0.45 -1.69 15.47
C LEU A 591 -1.39 -1.93 16.66
N SER A 592 -1.68 -0.88 17.41
CA SER A 592 -2.55 -0.93 18.60
C SER A 592 -3.99 -1.32 18.27
N SER A 593 -4.46 -1.04 17.04
CA SER A 593 -5.77 -1.50 16.56
C SER A 593 -5.90 -3.03 16.53
N PHE A 594 -4.80 -3.77 16.41
CA PHE A 594 -4.78 -5.25 16.45
C PHE A 594 -4.43 -5.82 17.83
N MET A 595 -4.39 -4.99 18.89
CA MET A 595 -4.00 -5.44 20.22
C MET A 595 -4.91 -6.56 20.75
N GLU A 596 -6.23 -6.40 20.67
CA GLU A 596 -7.19 -7.43 21.10
C GLU A 596 -7.05 -8.71 20.25
N PHE A 597 -6.86 -8.54 18.94
CA PHE A 597 -6.64 -9.65 18.01
C PHE A 597 -5.36 -10.45 18.31
N ARG A 598 -4.24 -9.80 18.64
CA ARG A 598 -3.01 -10.50 19.06
C ARG A 598 -3.20 -11.31 20.33
N ASN A 599 -3.96 -10.80 21.31
CA ASN A 599 -4.30 -11.58 22.50
C ASN A 599 -5.11 -12.81 22.11
N TRP A 600 -6.17 -12.62 21.31
CA TRP A 600 -7.00 -13.72 20.83
C TRP A 600 -6.18 -14.79 20.09
N LEU A 601 -5.24 -14.41 19.23
CA LEU A 601 -4.38 -15.35 18.51
C LEU A 601 -3.52 -16.20 19.45
N LEU A 602 -2.87 -15.61 20.45
CA LEU A 602 -2.05 -16.36 21.42
C LEU A 602 -2.89 -17.22 22.37
N ASP A 603 -4.15 -16.86 22.59
CA ASP A 603 -5.07 -17.63 23.42
C ASP A 603 -5.69 -18.83 22.66
N LYS A 604 -5.56 -18.86 21.33
CA LYS A 604 -6.07 -19.93 20.46
C LYS A 604 -4.99 -20.78 19.80
N SER A 605 -3.81 -20.20 19.57
CA SER A 605 -2.75 -20.81 18.76
C SER A 605 -1.36 -20.55 19.33
N THR A 606 -0.41 -21.38 18.91
CA THR A 606 1.00 -21.29 19.30
C THR A 606 1.82 -21.11 18.04
N PHE A 607 2.52 -19.97 17.90
CA PHE A 607 3.40 -19.72 16.78
C PHE A 607 4.68 -20.55 16.91
N ILE A 608 4.94 -21.39 15.91
CA ILE A 608 6.13 -22.24 15.85
C ILE A 608 7.31 -21.41 15.32
N ASN A 609 7.15 -20.85 14.13
CA ASN A 609 8.13 -19.98 13.52
C ASN A 609 7.50 -18.90 12.64
N MET A 610 8.22 -17.80 12.43
CA MET A 610 7.80 -16.64 11.65
C MET A 610 8.96 -16.11 10.81
N LEU A 611 8.70 -15.75 9.55
CA LEU A 611 9.58 -14.96 8.71
C LEU A 611 9.05 -13.53 8.65
N HIS A 612 9.70 -12.59 9.31
CA HIS A 612 9.38 -11.17 9.16
C HIS A 612 10.02 -10.65 7.88
N LEU A 613 9.23 -10.54 6.81
CA LEU A 613 9.73 -10.26 5.46
C LEU A 613 9.85 -8.76 5.19
N GLY A 614 8.97 -7.90 5.70
CA GLY A 614 8.96 -6.48 5.35
C GLY A 614 8.60 -6.24 3.87
N THR A 615 9.06 -5.13 3.27
CA THR A 615 8.79 -4.81 1.85
C THR A 615 9.54 -5.74 0.91
N ARG A 616 9.16 -5.80 -0.37
CA ARG A 616 9.83 -6.56 -1.44
C ARG A 616 9.90 -8.07 -1.20
N ALA A 617 8.97 -8.60 -0.42
CA ALA A 617 8.71 -10.05 -0.36
C ALA A 617 8.25 -10.57 -1.73
N PHE A 618 7.38 -9.80 -2.40
CA PHE A 618 6.93 -10.02 -3.77
C PHE A 618 7.78 -9.19 -4.74
N GLU A 619 8.06 -9.74 -5.93
CA GLU A 619 8.86 -9.07 -6.96
C GLU A 619 8.13 -7.93 -7.69
N GLU A 620 6.80 -7.87 -7.62
CA GLU A 620 6.00 -6.83 -8.30
C GLU A 620 6.12 -5.46 -7.63
N ASN A 621 5.81 -4.38 -8.35
CA ASN A 621 5.84 -2.99 -7.84
C ASN A 621 5.04 -2.81 -6.53
N VAL A 622 3.95 -3.58 -6.34
CA VAL A 622 3.16 -3.61 -5.09
C VAL A 622 3.99 -4.05 -3.88
N GLY A 623 4.96 -4.93 -4.09
CA GLY A 623 5.90 -5.40 -3.08
C GLY A 623 6.74 -4.27 -2.48
N THR A 624 7.01 -3.18 -3.20
CA THR A 624 7.85 -2.07 -2.68
C THR A 624 7.21 -1.33 -1.50
N ILE A 625 5.89 -1.44 -1.33
CA ILE A 625 5.12 -0.73 -0.29
C ILE A 625 4.57 -1.70 0.76
N VAL A 626 4.10 -2.89 0.34
CA VAL A 626 3.45 -3.85 1.24
C VAL A 626 4.48 -4.57 2.08
N GLN A 627 4.35 -4.47 3.40
CA GLN A 627 5.21 -5.13 4.37
C GLN A 627 4.59 -6.45 4.84
N ASN A 628 5.32 -7.56 4.71
CA ASN A 628 4.78 -8.90 4.87
C ASN A 628 5.42 -9.69 6.01
N VAL A 629 4.71 -10.71 6.48
CA VAL A 629 5.20 -11.76 7.37
C VAL A 629 4.61 -13.10 6.90
N ALA A 630 5.43 -14.14 6.89
CA ALA A 630 4.96 -15.51 6.76
C ALA A 630 5.11 -16.22 8.11
N TYR A 631 4.17 -17.07 8.50
CA TYR A 631 4.24 -17.75 9.79
C TYR A 631 3.63 -19.14 9.74
N VAL A 632 4.06 -19.96 10.71
CA VAL A 632 3.53 -21.27 11.00
C VAL A 632 3.08 -21.30 12.45
N SER A 633 1.86 -21.74 12.69
CA SER A 633 1.26 -21.86 14.02
C SER A 633 0.54 -23.19 14.18
N ARG A 634 0.42 -23.67 15.41
CA ARG A 634 -0.36 -24.85 15.75
C ARG A 634 -1.63 -24.44 16.50
N ASN A 635 -2.74 -25.09 16.21
CA ASN A 635 -4.06 -24.83 16.79
C ASN A 635 -4.19 -25.41 18.21
N TYR A 636 -3.42 -24.83 19.12
CA TYR A 636 -3.48 -24.99 20.57
C TYR A 636 -2.74 -23.82 21.21
N PHE A 637 -3.03 -23.48 22.46
CA PHE A 637 -2.34 -22.40 23.16
C PHE A 637 -1.24 -22.95 24.06
N ASN A 638 -0.07 -22.31 24.05
CA ASN A 638 0.98 -22.45 25.05
C ASN A 638 1.77 -21.13 25.12
N TYR A 639 1.62 -20.41 26.23
CA TYR A 639 2.24 -19.09 26.39
C TYR A 639 3.75 -19.13 26.64
N SER A 640 4.29 -20.28 27.01
CA SER A 640 5.70 -20.50 27.32
C SER A 640 6.49 -21.05 26.13
N TYR A 641 5.82 -21.40 25.03
CA TYR A 641 6.46 -21.88 23.81
C TYR A 641 7.35 -20.78 23.22
N LYS A 642 8.62 -21.11 22.99
CA LYS A 642 9.58 -20.24 22.32
C LYS A 642 9.38 -20.30 20.82
N THR A 643 8.86 -19.22 20.25
CA THR A 643 8.70 -19.03 18.81
C THR A 643 10.04 -18.63 18.18
N LYS A 644 10.37 -19.24 17.05
CA LYS A 644 11.54 -18.87 16.23
C LYS A 644 11.15 -17.80 15.20
N VAL A 645 11.65 -16.58 15.36
CA VAL A 645 11.42 -15.48 14.41
C VAL A 645 12.69 -15.19 13.62
N ILE A 646 12.60 -15.21 12.29
CA ILE A 646 13.67 -14.86 11.37
C ILE A 646 13.37 -13.49 10.78
N ASN A 647 14.29 -12.55 10.95
CA ASN A 647 14.17 -11.20 10.40
C ASN A 647 14.82 -11.10 9.02
N LEU A 648 14.02 -10.88 7.97
CA LEU A 648 14.45 -10.69 6.59
C LEU A 648 14.03 -9.30 6.05
N THR A 649 13.89 -8.30 6.93
CA THR A 649 13.46 -6.95 6.54
C THR A 649 14.59 -6.09 5.99
N LYS A 650 15.85 -6.52 6.07
CA LYS A 650 17.02 -5.72 5.65
C LYS A 650 17.40 -5.96 4.19
N GLU A 651 17.02 -7.10 3.64
CA GLU A 651 17.29 -7.51 2.27
C GLU A 651 16.45 -6.70 1.29
N ASN A 652 17.07 -6.30 0.17
CA ASN A 652 16.49 -5.35 -0.77
C ASN A 652 15.71 -6.01 -1.91
N SER A 653 15.62 -7.34 -1.95
CA SER A 653 14.91 -8.09 -2.98
C SER A 653 14.37 -9.43 -2.46
N SER A 654 13.37 -10.00 -3.15
CA SER A 654 12.84 -11.34 -2.82
C SER A 654 13.91 -12.44 -2.95
N GLU A 655 14.84 -12.27 -3.90
CA GLU A 655 15.92 -13.22 -4.14
C GLU A 655 16.99 -13.18 -3.03
N GLU A 656 17.38 -11.98 -2.57
CA GLU A 656 18.29 -11.86 -1.41
C GLU A 656 17.69 -12.53 -0.17
N LYS A 657 16.38 -12.39 0.07
CA LYS A 657 15.67 -13.04 1.18
C LYS A 657 15.66 -14.55 1.06
N ASN A 658 15.44 -15.06 -0.15
CA ASN A 658 15.50 -16.49 -0.44
C ASN A 658 16.89 -17.06 -0.13
N ILE A 659 17.96 -16.41 -0.61
CA ILE A 659 19.34 -16.80 -0.33
C ILE A 659 19.60 -16.80 1.18
N LYS A 660 19.23 -15.70 1.86
CA LYS A 660 19.42 -15.57 3.31
C LYS A 660 18.69 -16.64 4.10
N LEU A 661 17.45 -16.95 3.74
CA LEU A 661 16.69 -18.01 4.40
C LEU A 661 17.36 -19.38 4.20
N LYS A 662 17.84 -19.70 2.99
CA LYS A 662 18.57 -20.96 2.74
C LYS A 662 19.85 -21.08 3.59
N GLU A 663 20.60 -19.99 3.75
CA GLU A 663 21.77 -19.97 4.65
C GLU A 663 21.37 -20.30 6.10
N ILE A 664 20.24 -19.76 6.56
CA ILE A 664 19.73 -19.99 7.92
C ILE A 664 19.26 -21.45 8.08
N CYS A 665 18.47 -21.97 7.13
CA CYS A 665 18.00 -23.36 7.15
C CYS A 665 19.17 -24.37 7.13
N SER A 666 20.22 -24.06 6.38
CA SER A 666 21.46 -24.87 6.31
C SER A 666 22.39 -24.66 7.53
N ASN A 667 21.96 -23.94 8.57
CA ASN A 667 22.76 -23.60 9.76
C ASN A 667 24.08 -22.85 9.47
N ILE A 668 24.21 -22.23 8.30
CA ILE A 668 25.39 -21.42 7.92
C ILE A 668 25.38 -20.08 8.65
N SER A 669 24.18 -19.53 8.92
CA SER A 669 24.01 -18.26 9.61
C SER A 669 23.06 -18.37 10.80
N LYS A 670 23.47 -17.89 11.96
CA LYS A 670 22.60 -17.71 13.15
C LYS A 670 22.21 -16.25 13.41
N ARG A 671 22.69 -15.33 12.57
CA ARG A 671 22.32 -13.91 12.65
C ARG A 671 20.84 -13.77 12.28
N GLU A 672 20.15 -12.81 12.90
CA GLU A 672 18.74 -12.48 12.60
C GLU A 672 17.70 -13.51 13.04
N ILE A 673 18.12 -14.52 13.81
CA ILE A 673 17.23 -15.47 14.48
C ILE A 673 16.97 -14.97 15.91
N TYR A 674 15.69 -14.90 16.26
CA TYR A 674 15.21 -14.53 17.60
C TYR A 674 14.34 -15.65 18.15
N GLU A 675 14.57 -16.05 19.39
CA GLU A 675 13.85 -17.15 20.03
C GLU A 675 13.32 -16.69 21.37
N LEU A 676 11.99 -16.55 21.46
CA LEU A 676 11.33 -16.07 22.68
C LEU A 676 9.88 -16.52 22.75
N ALA A 677 9.33 -16.50 23.97
CA ALA A 677 7.91 -16.69 24.17
C ALA A 677 7.17 -15.36 23.90
N LEU A 678 6.37 -15.30 22.83
CA LEU A 678 5.71 -14.07 22.38
C LEU A 678 4.84 -13.41 23.47
N LYS A 679 4.29 -14.19 24.41
CA LYS A 679 3.49 -13.66 25.52
C LYS A 679 4.29 -12.73 26.44
N GLN A 680 5.61 -12.90 26.53
CA GLN A 680 6.47 -12.03 27.35
C GLN A 680 6.47 -10.58 26.85
N LEU A 681 6.25 -10.37 25.55
CA LEU A 681 6.18 -9.04 24.95
C LEU A 681 4.92 -8.26 25.36
N PHE A 682 3.91 -8.91 25.95
CA PHE A 682 2.67 -8.24 26.39
C PHE A 682 2.85 -7.42 27.67
N ILE A 683 4.05 -7.43 28.26
CA ILE A 683 4.49 -6.44 29.25
C ILE A 683 4.50 -5.03 28.64
N ILE A 684 4.81 -4.92 27.34
CA ILE A 684 4.78 -3.65 26.62
C ILE A 684 3.31 -3.24 26.43
N PRO A 685 2.90 -2.00 26.76
CA PRO A 685 1.49 -1.59 26.78
C PRO A 685 0.71 -1.79 25.46
N SER A 686 1.34 -1.57 24.29
CA SER A 686 0.71 -1.82 22.99
C SER A 686 0.71 -3.30 22.58
N LYS A 687 1.29 -4.19 23.40
CA LYS A 687 1.44 -5.63 23.20
C LYS A 687 1.98 -6.01 21.80
N PRO A 688 3.03 -5.36 21.27
CA PRO A 688 3.54 -5.65 19.93
C PRO A 688 4.35 -6.95 19.92
N PHE A 689 4.46 -7.61 18.77
CA PHE A 689 5.41 -8.71 18.55
C PHE A 689 6.81 -8.16 18.21
N ALA A 690 7.32 -7.27 19.07
CA ALA A 690 8.67 -6.70 18.99
C ALA A 690 9.72 -7.74 19.45
N TYR A 691 9.94 -8.78 18.65
CA TYR A 691 10.78 -9.94 18.97
C TYR A 691 12.27 -9.61 19.18
N TRP A 692 12.73 -8.43 18.77
CA TRP A 692 14.11 -7.97 18.94
C TRP A 692 14.39 -7.38 20.32
N VAL A 693 13.36 -7.26 21.17
CA VAL A 693 13.48 -6.71 22.51
C VAL A 693 14.14 -7.72 23.46
N ASN A 694 15.13 -7.27 24.24
CA ASN A 694 15.82 -8.08 25.24
C ASN A 694 15.18 -7.95 26.64
N GLU A 695 15.66 -8.75 27.59
CA GLU A 695 15.14 -8.75 28.97
C GLU A 695 15.32 -7.41 29.69
N ASN A 696 16.40 -6.67 29.42
CA ASN A 696 16.66 -5.38 30.07
C ASN A 696 15.57 -4.36 29.72
N ILE A 697 15.19 -4.29 28.45
CA ILE A 697 14.12 -3.42 27.99
C ILE A 697 12.76 -3.85 28.58
N LEU A 698 12.47 -5.16 28.63
CA LEU A 698 11.23 -5.66 29.25
C LEU A 698 11.15 -5.35 30.75
N LYS A 699 12.28 -5.42 31.47
CA LYS A 699 12.38 -5.00 32.89
C LYS A 699 12.07 -3.52 33.05
N VAL A 700 12.52 -2.67 32.13
CA VAL A 700 12.20 -1.23 32.14
C VAL A 700 10.69 -0.99 31.94
N PHE A 701 10.06 -1.62 30.94
CA PHE A 701 8.61 -1.47 30.71
C PHE A 701 7.77 -1.96 31.90
N SER A 702 8.20 -3.00 32.60
CA SER A 702 7.49 -3.52 33.78
C SER A 702 7.75 -2.72 35.07
N SER A 703 8.97 -2.20 35.25
CA SER A 703 9.39 -1.60 36.53
C SER A 703 9.17 -0.08 36.58
N PHE A 704 9.23 0.61 35.43
CA PHE A 704 9.13 2.06 35.38
C PHE A 704 7.70 2.51 35.10
N LYS A 705 7.35 3.68 35.63
CA LYS A 705 6.03 4.27 35.46
C LYS A 705 5.90 4.92 34.08
N PRO A 706 4.69 4.92 33.47
CA PRO A 706 4.48 5.53 32.17
C PRO A 706 4.52 7.08 32.25
N LEU A 707 4.92 7.74 31.16
CA LEU A 707 4.96 9.22 31.04
C LEU A 707 3.63 9.87 31.39
N SER A 708 2.51 9.19 31.16
CA SER A 708 1.18 9.66 31.52
C SER A 708 0.95 9.96 33.00
N GLU A 709 1.76 9.42 33.91
CA GLU A 709 1.72 9.77 35.34
C GLU A 709 2.36 11.14 35.64
N LEU A 710 3.30 11.58 34.81
CA LEU A 710 4.06 12.83 34.99
C LEU A 710 3.50 13.97 34.14
N ALA A 711 3.16 13.66 32.88
CA ALA A 711 2.67 14.61 31.91
C ALA A 711 1.43 14.09 31.22
N LYS A 712 0.70 14.99 30.57
CA LYS A 712 -0.58 14.73 29.92
C LYS A 712 -0.42 14.94 28.42
N PRO A 713 0.06 13.94 27.65
CA PRO A 713 -0.05 13.94 26.19
C PRO A 713 -1.51 13.98 25.77
N ARG A 714 -1.87 14.89 24.86
CA ARG A 714 -3.23 15.16 24.41
C ARG A 714 -3.28 15.38 22.90
N GLN A 715 -4.30 14.78 22.27
CA GLN A 715 -4.60 14.99 20.86
C GLN A 715 -5.21 16.38 20.67
N GLY A 716 -4.77 17.12 19.66
CA GLY A 716 -5.36 18.40 19.29
C GLY A 716 -6.67 18.28 18.51
N MET A 717 -7.18 19.42 18.07
CA MET A 717 -8.40 19.51 17.28
C MET A 717 -8.18 19.27 15.78
N ALA A 718 -9.27 19.01 15.07
CA ALA A 718 -9.32 19.02 13.61
C ALA A 718 -10.33 20.08 13.13
N THR A 719 -9.86 21.07 12.36
CA THR A 719 -10.68 22.17 11.83
C THR A 719 -11.75 21.70 10.84
N SER A 720 -11.55 20.56 10.19
CA SER A 720 -12.38 20.03 9.09
C SER A 720 -12.43 20.92 7.82
N ASP A 721 -11.81 22.10 7.84
CA ASP A 721 -11.55 22.97 6.68
C ASP A 721 -10.36 23.89 6.97
N ASN A 722 -9.15 23.44 6.62
CA ASN A 722 -7.94 24.23 6.84
C ASN A 722 -7.93 25.54 6.04
N LYS A 723 -8.53 25.58 4.84
CA LYS A 723 -8.52 26.78 3.99
C LYS A 723 -9.37 27.89 4.60
N ARG A 724 -10.45 27.53 5.29
CA ARG A 724 -11.31 28.48 5.99
C ARG A 724 -10.69 28.99 7.28
N PHE A 725 -10.17 28.09 8.12
CA PHE A 725 -9.83 28.42 9.51
C PHE A 725 -8.35 28.68 9.81
N LEU A 726 -7.43 28.29 8.93
CA LEU A 726 -5.98 28.45 9.18
C LEU A 726 -5.35 29.46 8.23
N ARG A 727 -4.42 30.24 8.77
CA ARG A 727 -3.51 31.12 8.02
C ARG A 727 -2.09 30.94 8.55
N GLN A 728 -1.09 31.27 7.75
CA GLN A 728 0.23 31.61 8.26
C GLN A 728 0.18 33.01 8.84
N TRP A 729 0.94 33.26 9.91
CA TRP A 729 0.82 34.50 10.68
C TRP A 729 0.99 35.77 9.82
N PHE A 730 1.86 35.73 8.81
CA PHE A 730 2.14 36.86 7.92
C PHE A 730 1.05 37.12 6.87
N GLU A 731 0.04 36.24 6.74
CA GLU A 731 -1.09 36.43 5.81
C GLU A 731 -2.13 37.41 6.37
N VAL A 732 -2.11 37.70 7.68
CA VAL A 732 -3.11 38.54 8.34
C VAL A 732 -2.42 39.74 8.99
N ASP A 733 -3.19 40.80 9.20
CA ASP A 733 -2.75 41.96 9.98
C ASP A 733 -2.37 41.51 11.40
N ILE A 734 -1.13 41.82 11.81
CA ILE A 734 -0.56 41.45 13.11
C ILE A 734 -1.40 41.98 14.27
N ASN A 735 -2.09 43.11 14.09
CA ASN A 735 -2.96 43.69 15.10
C ASN A 735 -4.22 42.86 15.35
N LYS A 736 -4.54 41.89 14.50
CA LYS A 736 -5.67 40.96 14.68
C LYS A 736 -5.27 39.64 15.34
N ILE A 737 -3.98 39.50 15.71
CA ILE A 737 -3.41 38.30 16.34
C ILE A 737 -3.17 38.56 17.83
N LYS A 738 -3.47 37.57 18.68
CA LYS A 738 -3.03 37.53 20.08
C LYS A 738 -2.07 36.35 20.26
N PHE A 739 -0.78 36.62 20.43
CA PHE A 739 0.27 35.59 20.48
C PHE A 739 0.43 34.90 21.84
N ASP A 740 0.03 35.56 22.92
CA ASP A 740 0.47 35.26 24.29
C ASP A 740 -0.69 35.08 25.29
N ALA A 741 -1.90 34.81 24.80
CA ALA A 741 -3.04 34.54 25.68
C ALA A 741 -2.73 33.41 26.67
N ASN A 742 -3.02 33.58 27.95
CA ASN A 742 -2.72 32.59 28.98
C ASN A 742 -3.85 31.58 29.19
N ASN A 743 -5.08 31.94 28.80
CA ASN A 743 -6.28 31.12 28.96
C ASN A 743 -7.39 31.60 28.00
N SER A 744 -8.51 30.85 27.95
CA SER A 744 -9.64 31.16 27.07
C SER A 744 -10.33 32.48 27.40
N GLU A 745 -10.35 32.89 28.67
CA GLU A 745 -10.97 34.16 29.10
C GLU A 745 -10.16 35.35 28.58
N GLU A 746 -8.84 35.34 28.73
CA GLU A 746 -7.97 36.36 28.16
C GLU A 746 -8.05 36.38 26.62
N ALA A 747 -8.09 35.21 25.99
CA ALA A 747 -8.26 35.10 24.55
C ALA A 747 -9.57 35.77 24.08
N GLN A 748 -10.69 35.52 24.77
CA GLN A 748 -11.98 36.12 24.45
C GLN A 748 -11.99 37.63 24.71
N ASN A 749 -11.49 38.06 25.87
CA ASN A 749 -11.42 39.48 26.26
C ASN A 749 -10.51 40.31 25.34
N SER A 750 -9.53 39.67 24.68
CA SER A 750 -8.66 40.35 23.72
C SER A 750 -9.40 40.88 22.48
N GLY A 751 -10.59 40.35 22.17
CA GLY A 751 -11.35 40.67 20.96
C GLY A 751 -10.62 40.34 19.65
N LYS A 752 -9.49 39.60 19.71
CA LYS A 752 -8.70 39.23 18.53
C LYS A 752 -9.34 38.03 17.83
N LYS A 753 -9.07 37.94 16.52
CA LYS A 753 -9.58 36.87 15.66
C LYS A 753 -8.64 35.67 15.58
N TRP A 754 -7.34 35.94 15.57
CA TRP A 754 -6.31 34.94 15.24
C TRP A 754 -5.43 34.61 16.45
N PHE A 755 -5.16 33.32 16.62
CA PHE A 755 -4.34 32.81 17.74
C PHE A 755 -3.35 31.75 17.23
N PRO A 756 -2.15 31.63 17.83
CA PRO A 756 -1.16 30.62 17.44
C PRO A 756 -1.72 29.19 17.39
N TYR A 757 -1.29 28.42 16.40
CA TYR A 757 -1.79 27.06 16.15
C TYR A 757 -0.65 26.07 15.84
N ASN A 758 -0.48 25.06 16.70
CA ASN A 758 0.51 24.01 16.49
C ASN A 758 0.05 23.00 15.44
N LYS A 759 0.65 23.04 14.25
CA LYS A 759 0.35 22.13 13.12
C LYS A 759 1.32 20.94 13.00
N GLY A 760 2.23 20.77 13.97
CA GLY A 760 3.29 19.75 13.94
C GLY A 760 4.49 20.16 13.09
N GLY A 761 4.26 20.54 11.84
CA GLY A 761 5.32 21.01 10.92
C GLY A 761 6.35 19.92 10.56
N GLU A 762 7.51 20.33 10.06
CA GLU A 762 8.61 19.42 9.71
C GLU A 762 9.30 18.85 10.97
N TYR A 763 10.14 17.82 10.80
CA TYR A 763 10.95 17.29 11.91
C TYR A 763 11.89 18.37 12.45
N ARG A 764 11.73 18.71 13.73
CA ARG A 764 12.55 19.70 14.43
C ARG A 764 12.50 19.47 15.94
N LYS A 765 13.64 19.65 16.61
CA LYS A 765 13.78 19.54 18.07
C LYS A 765 13.83 20.92 18.75
N TRP A 766 13.58 20.91 20.05
CA TRP A 766 13.74 21.99 21.04
C TRP A 766 12.81 23.20 20.88
N TYR A 767 12.74 23.86 19.71
CA TYR A 767 11.88 25.03 19.48
C TYR A 767 11.64 25.28 17.98
N GLY A 768 10.49 25.85 17.59
CA GLY A 768 10.21 26.28 16.21
C GLY A 768 8.95 25.66 15.59
N ASN A 769 8.79 25.79 14.26
CA ASN A 769 7.56 25.47 13.50
C ASN A 769 6.34 26.34 13.87
N ASN A 770 6.62 27.51 14.43
CA ASN A 770 5.65 28.49 14.86
C ASN A 770 5.20 29.34 13.66
N GLU A 771 4.40 28.76 12.77
CA GLU A 771 4.01 29.39 11.51
C GLU A 771 2.52 29.71 11.40
N PHE A 772 1.67 28.88 12.01
CA PHE A 772 0.23 28.89 11.77
C PHE A 772 -0.53 29.61 12.88
N ILE A 773 -1.65 30.21 12.48
CA ILE A 773 -2.66 30.81 13.33
C ILE A 773 -4.04 30.27 12.93
N ILE A 774 -4.94 30.17 13.90
CA ILE A 774 -6.32 29.72 13.73
C ILE A 774 -7.29 30.85 14.03
N ASN A 775 -8.39 30.91 13.29
CA ASN A 775 -9.54 31.74 13.65
C ASN A 775 -10.22 31.15 14.89
N TRP A 776 -9.99 31.80 16.04
CA TRP A 776 -10.61 31.46 17.33
C TRP A 776 -11.42 32.62 17.92
N GLU A 777 -11.90 33.51 17.05
CA GLU A 777 -12.75 34.64 17.42
C GLU A 777 -13.99 34.17 18.20
N ASN A 778 -14.34 34.91 19.25
CA ASN A 778 -15.46 34.59 20.14
C ASN A 778 -15.40 33.13 20.66
N ASP A 779 -14.23 32.72 21.17
CA ASP A 779 -13.94 31.36 21.62
C ASP A 779 -14.21 30.26 20.57
N GLY A 780 -13.86 30.55 19.32
CA GLY A 780 -13.96 29.61 18.21
C GLY A 780 -15.40 29.31 17.77
N LYS A 781 -16.35 30.23 17.98
CA LYS A 781 -17.76 30.05 17.61
C LYS A 781 -17.94 29.51 16.20
N GLU A 782 -17.30 30.12 15.21
CA GLU A 782 -17.45 29.75 13.79
C GLU A 782 -16.98 28.31 13.51
N VAL A 783 -15.82 27.92 14.03
CA VAL A 783 -15.26 26.58 13.80
C VAL A 783 -16.03 25.50 14.57
N LYS A 784 -16.56 25.84 15.76
CA LYS A 784 -17.44 24.97 16.54
C LYS A 784 -18.78 24.75 15.82
N GLU A 785 -19.42 25.79 15.33
CA GLU A 785 -20.67 25.70 14.55
C GLU A 785 -20.49 24.87 13.27
N TYR A 786 -19.38 25.07 12.56
CA TYR A 786 -19.06 24.28 11.36
C TYR A 786 -18.87 22.80 11.69
N ALA A 787 -18.13 22.47 12.74
CA ALA A 787 -17.95 21.10 13.20
C ALA A 787 -19.29 20.46 13.65
N ALA A 788 -20.12 21.20 14.37
CA ALA A 788 -21.45 20.73 14.78
C ALA A 788 -22.34 20.43 13.57
N LYS A 789 -22.31 21.26 12.53
CA LYS A 789 -23.06 21.03 11.29
C LYS A 789 -22.64 19.74 10.58
N LEU A 790 -21.34 19.42 10.55
CA LEU A 790 -20.82 18.22 9.90
C LEU A 790 -21.06 16.94 10.71
N TYR A 791 -20.93 17.02 12.04
CA TYR A 791 -20.83 15.83 12.89
C TYR A 791 -21.92 15.69 13.95
N LYS A 792 -22.93 16.57 13.94
CA LYS A 792 -23.98 16.71 14.97
C LYS A 792 -23.47 17.07 16.37
N SER A 793 -22.16 17.23 16.54
CA SER A 793 -21.50 17.70 17.75
C SER A 793 -20.12 18.24 17.39
N TYR A 794 -19.80 19.44 17.89
CA TYR A 794 -18.49 20.04 17.66
C TYR A 794 -17.37 19.29 18.40
N SER A 795 -17.68 18.66 19.53
CA SER A 795 -16.69 17.97 20.39
C SER A 795 -16.10 16.70 19.75
N ARG A 796 -16.65 16.24 18.62
CA ARG A 796 -16.10 15.13 17.84
C ARG A 796 -14.73 15.49 17.24
N THR A 797 -14.54 16.74 16.83
CA THR A 797 -13.31 17.22 16.19
C THR A 797 -12.60 18.29 17.01
N ILE A 798 -13.32 19.09 17.78
CA ILE A 798 -12.73 20.07 18.71
C ILE A 798 -12.56 19.38 20.07
N LYS A 799 -11.32 19.11 20.47
CA LYS A 799 -11.01 18.29 21.65
C LYS A 799 -10.06 19.02 22.58
N ASN A 800 -10.10 18.65 23.85
CA ASN A 800 -9.09 19.05 24.84
C ASN A 800 -8.95 20.58 25.04
N GLU A 801 -10.05 21.33 24.88
CA GLU A 801 -10.08 22.80 24.99
C GLU A 801 -9.50 23.33 26.31
N LYS A 802 -9.64 22.58 27.41
CA LYS A 802 -9.04 22.92 28.71
C LYS A 802 -7.50 23.03 28.74
N PHE A 803 -6.85 22.63 27.65
CA PHE A 803 -5.40 22.73 27.46
C PHE A 803 -4.99 23.82 26.47
N TYR A 804 -5.95 24.49 25.82
CA TYR A 804 -5.63 25.59 24.93
C TYR A 804 -4.97 26.72 25.71
N PHE A 805 -4.09 27.43 25.03
CA PHE A 805 -3.35 28.59 25.54
C PHE A 805 -2.32 28.28 26.64
N LYS A 806 -2.22 27.03 27.11
CA LYS A 806 -1.25 26.63 28.12
C LYS A 806 0.11 26.31 27.51
N LYS A 807 1.18 26.66 28.22
CA LYS A 807 2.54 26.17 27.95
C LYS A 807 2.61 24.65 27.98
N GLY A 808 3.47 24.10 27.13
CA GLY A 808 3.68 22.67 27.04
C GLY A 808 4.71 22.32 25.98
N LEU A 809 4.62 21.10 25.46
CA LEU A 809 5.44 20.62 24.35
C LEU A 809 4.54 20.25 23.18
N THR A 810 4.99 20.48 21.96
CA THR A 810 4.37 19.92 20.74
C THR A 810 5.39 19.03 20.05
N TYR A 811 4.93 18.08 19.25
CA TYR A 811 5.82 17.23 18.44
C TYR A 811 5.29 17.05 17.02
N THR A 812 6.14 16.53 16.14
CA THR A 812 5.78 16.22 14.76
C THR A 812 5.13 14.84 14.69
N PHE A 813 3.88 14.75 14.23
CA PHE A 813 3.11 13.50 14.23
C PHE A 813 3.60 12.45 13.22
N ILE A 814 3.98 12.87 12.01
CA ILE A 814 4.51 11.98 10.97
C ILE A 814 6.01 12.24 10.86
N SER A 815 6.82 11.35 11.40
CA SER A 815 8.28 11.51 11.39
C SER A 815 8.97 10.16 11.57
N GLU A 816 10.17 10.02 11.02
CA GLU A 816 11.03 8.87 11.30
C GLU A 816 11.52 8.93 12.74
N ASP A 817 11.98 10.09 13.21
CA ASP A 817 12.45 10.30 14.57
C ASP A 817 11.52 11.22 15.37
N ILE A 818 11.57 11.17 16.69
CA ILE A 818 10.76 12.02 17.56
C ILE A 818 11.41 13.40 17.73
N GLY A 819 10.75 14.42 17.17
CA GLY A 819 11.12 15.82 17.33
C GLY A 819 10.09 16.54 18.20
N ALA A 820 10.40 16.74 19.48
CA ALA A 820 9.58 17.52 20.40
C ALA A 820 10.13 18.95 20.56
N ARG A 821 9.24 19.91 20.77
CA ARG A 821 9.55 21.34 20.85
C ARG A 821 8.80 21.99 21.99
N TYR A 822 9.46 22.92 22.66
CA TYR A 822 8.85 23.76 23.66
C TYR A 822 7.85 24.72 23.03
N CYS A 823 6.67 24.82 23.64
CA CYS A 823 5.57 25.68 23.21
C CYS A 823 5.16 26.59 24.37
N GLN A 824 5.21 27.90 24.12
CA GLN A 824 4.80 28.92 25.09
C GLN A 824 3.27 28.98 25.24
N ASN A 825 2.78 29.88 26.09
CA ASN A 825 1.36 30.19 26.16
C ASN A 825 0.83 30.75 24.82
N GLY A 826 -0.49 30.76 24.64
CA GLY A 826 -1.14 31.33 23.46
C GLY A 826 -1.55 30.32 22.37
N PHE A 827 -1.04 29.10 22.42
CA PHE A 827 -1.29 28.12 21.36
C PHE A 827 -2.56 27.28 21.55
N ILE A 828 -3.27 27.08 20.45
CA ILE A 828 -4.18 25.97 20.21
C ILE A 828 -3.41 24.91 19.41
N PHE A 829 -3.82 23.64 19.45
CA PHE A 829 -3.03 22.55 18.84
C PHE A 829 -3.86 21.60 17.99
N ASP A 830 -3.26 21.12 16.90
CA ASP A 830 -3.83 20.23 15.89
C ASP A 830 -3.66 18.74 16.24
N VAL A 831 -4.35 17.86 15.53
CA VAL A 831 -4.02 16.42 15.54
C VAL A 831 -2.54 16.17 15.18
N ALA A 832 -2.04 16.81 14.10
CA ALA A 832 -0.66 16.65 13.65
C ALA A 832 0.38 17.38 14.54
N GLY A 833 -0.08 18.33 15.36
CA GLY A 833 0.71 19.06 16.36
C GLY A 833 0.23 18.74 17.78
N SER A 834 -0.10 17.48 18.04
CA SER A 834 -0.55 17.04 19.37
C SER A 834 0.47 17.45 20.44
N SER A 835 -0.02 17.75 21.64
CA SER A 835 0.75 18.48 22.64
C SER A 835 0.76 17.76 24.00
N ILE A 836 1.76 18.07 24.82
CA ILE A 836 2.05 17.42 26.10
C ILE A 836 2.15 18.49 27.17
N PHE A 837 1.37 18.33 28.23
CA PHE A 837 1.24 19.32 29.31
C PHE A 837 1.68 18.75 30.64
N SER A 838 2.30 19.54 31.51
CA SER A 838 2.56 19.18 32.90
C SER A 838 2.05 20.26 33.85
N GLU A 839 1.77 19.87 35.09
CA GLU A 839 1.42 20.79 36.18
C GLU A 839 2.64 21.53 36.73
N LYS A 840 3.82 20.89 36.70
CA LYS A 840 5.08 21.50 37.16
C LYS A 840 5.97 21.83 35.97
N GLU A 841 6.36 23.09 35.85
CA GLU A 841 7.23 23.55 34.77
C GLU A 841 8.57 22.81 34.69
N GLU A 842 9.15 22.47 35.83
CA GLU A 842 10.37 21.69 35.91
C GLU A 842 10.28 20.32 35.22
N GLN A 843 9.10 19.73 35.17
CA GLN A 843 8.87 18.44 34.50
C GLN A 843 8.82 18.60 32.98
N ILE A 844 8.45 19.78 32.46
CA ILE A 844 8.40 20.03 31.02
C ILE A 844 9.79 19.86 30.39
N ASN A 845 10.83 20.41 31.01
CA ASN A 845 12.21 20.30 30.51
C ASN A 845 12.71 18.85 30.53
N ILE A 846 12.38 18.11 31.60
CA ILE A 846 12.75 16.69 31.72
C ILE A 846 12.06 15.85 30.64
N VAL A 847 10.76 16.08 30.42
CA VAL A 847 10.00 15.39 29.37
C VAL A 847 10.55 15.75 27.99
N LEU A 848 10.91 17.01 27.75
CA LEU A 848 11.50 17.44 26.50
C LEU A 848 12.86 16.75 26.25
N ALA A 849 13.74 16.67 27.25
CA ALA A 849 14.98 15.91 27.15
C ALA A 849 14.74 14.45 26.77
N LEU A 850 13.81 13.79 27.47
CA LEU A 850 13.50 12.39 27.22
C LEU A 850 12.97 12.19 25.80
N LEU A 851 12.01 13.01 25.36
CA LEU A 851 11.39 12.89 24.04
C LEU A 851 12.37 13.17 22.90
N CYS A 852 13.33 14.08 23.08
CA CYS A 852 14.35 14.38 22.06
C CYS A 852 15.55 13.42 22.08
N SER A 853 15.55 12.41 22.96
CA SER A 853 16.62 11.42 23.11
C SER A 853 16.40 10.16 22.28
N LYS A 854 17.49 9.43 22.01
CA LYS A 854 17.44 8.11 21.34
C LYS A 854 16.63 7.05 22.08
N ILE A 855 16.45 7.21 23.40
CA ILE A 855 15.66 6.27 24.21
C ILE A 855 14.19 6.33 23.86
N SER A 856 13.63 7.55 23.72
CA SER A 856 12.22 7.69 23.32
C SER A 856 11.99 7.14 21.93
N LYS A 857 12.92 7.38 21.00
CA LYS A 857 12.89 6.79 19.67
C LYS A 857 12.86 5.26 19.73
N MET A 858 13.76 4.64 20.50
CA MET A 858 13.78 3.19 20.69
C MET A 858 12.45 2.65 21.25
N PHE A 859 11.88 3.28 22.27
CA PHE A 859 10.60 2.84 22.83
C PHE A 859 9.43 3.00 21.86
N LEU A 860 9.41 4.08 21.09
CA LEU A 860 8.39 4.29 20.05
C LEU A 860 8.51 3.24 18.95
N ASP A 861 9.72 2.91 18.49
CA ASP A 861 9.95 1.87 17.48
C ASP A 861 9.50 0.48 17.95
N ILE A 862 9.64 0.19 19.24
CA ILE A 862 9.14 -1.04 19.86
C ILE A 862 7.62 -1.06 19.89
N MET A 863 6.98 0.03 20.34
CA MET A 863 5.53 0.08 20.53
C MET A 863 4.75 0.24 19.21
N ASN A 864 5.31 0.99 18.26
CA ASN A 864 4.72 1.37 16.99
C ASN A 864 5.84 1.71 15.98
N PRO A 865 6.36 0.73 15.22
CA PRO A 865 7.44 0.91 14.24
C PRO A 865 7.00 1.65 12.96
N THR A 866 5.88 2.36 12.98
CA THR A 866 5.41 3.19 11.86
C THR A 866 5.83 4.65 12.05
N TYR A 867 5.77 5.44 10.99
CA TYR A 867 6.08 6.88 11.03
C TYR A 867 5.09 7.72 11.85
N ASN A 868 3.94 7.16 12.26
CA ASN A 868 2.92 7.92 12.98
C ASN A 868 3.13 7.80 14.49
N ILE A 869 3.57 8.88 15.12
CA ILE A 869 3.77 8.95 16.56
C ILE A 869 2.43 9.28 17.25
N GLN A 870 1.75 8.27 17.79
CA GLN A 870 0.45 8.46 18.43
C GLN A 870 0.59 9.00 19.85
N VAL A 871 -0.40 9.79 20.27
CA VAL A 871 -0.52 10.24 21.68
C VAL A 871 -0.55 9.06 22.65
N GLY A 872 -1.15 7.93 22.23
CA GLY A 872 -1.19 6.70 23.01
C GLY A 872 0.20 6.10 23.26
N ASP A 873 1.08 6.14 22.27
CA ASP A 873 2.44 5.59 22.38
C ASP A 873 3.28 6.45 23.32
N ILE A 874 3.22 7.79 23.15
CA ILE A 874 3.93 8.73 24.03
C ILE A 874 3.51 8.57 25.49
N LYS A 875 2.20 8.39 25.78
CA LYS A 875 1.71 8.18 27.15
C LYS A 875 2.39 7.02 27.87
N ASN A 876 2.82 6.01 27.11
CA ASN A 876 3.33 4.74 27.61
C ASN A 876 4.86 4.68 27.64
N ILE A 877 5.56 5.76 27.25
CA ILE A 877 7.02 5.84 27.39
C ILE A 877 7.40 5.66 28.88
N PRO A 878 8.22 4.67 29.24
CA PRO A 878 8.65 4.46 30.62
C PRO A 878 9.52 5.61 31.13
N ILE A 879 9.35 6.01 32.39
CA ILE A 879 10.13 7.07 33.06
C ILE A 879 10.85 6.55 34.29
N SER A 880 12.18 6.69 34.28
CA SER A 880 13.01 6.43 35.44
C SER A 880 12.88 7.52 36.50
N LYS A 881 12.63 7.13 37.76
CA LYS A 881 12.64 8.06 38.90
C LYS A 881 14.02 8.70 39.13
N LYS A 882 15.11 8.05 38.69
CA LYS A 882 16.48 8.56 38.86
C LYS A 882 16.70 9.90 38.14
N ILE A 883 15.94 10.19 37.08
CA ILE A 883 16.02 11.45 36.33
C ILE A 883 15.66 12.66 37.22
N PHE A 884 14.90 12.44 38.30
CA PHE A 884 14.49 13.48 39.25
C PHE A 884 15.44 13.63 40.44
N GLN A 885 16.56 12.90 40.48
CA GLN A 885 17.62 13.19 41.45
C GLN A 885 18.15 14.60 41.20
N GLU A 886 18.34 15.38 42.27
CA GLU A 886 18.58 16.83 42.20
C GLU A 886 19.74 17.21 41.25
N GLU A 887 20.90 16.55 41.40
CA GLU A 887 22.08 16.81 40.58
C GLU A 887 21.86 16.48 39.09
N ILE A 888 21.23 15.33 38.81
CA ILE A 888 20.94 14.87 37.45
C ILE A 888 19.92 15.78 36.78
N SER A 889 18.84 16.09 37.49
CA SER A 889 17.76 16.95 37.03
C SER A 889 18.27 18.35 36.69
N TYR A 890 19.13 18.90 37.54
CA TYR A 890 19.75 20.21 37.31
C TYR A 890 20.59 20.23 36.02
N LYS A 891 21.47 19.24 35.84
CA LYS A 891 22.28 19.09 34.61
C LYS A 891 21.42 18.98 33.35
N ILE A 892 20.39 18.12 33.37
CA ILE A 892 19.46 17.95 32.24
C ILE A 892 18.73 19.26 31.94
N LYS A 893 18.21 19.95 32.96
CA LYS A 893 17.49 21.22 32.79
C LYS A 893 18.36 22.28 32.13
N ASN A 894 19.63 22.39 32.52
CA ASN A 894 20.57 23.34 31.93
C ASN A 894 20.84 23.06 30.45
N LEU A 895 21.12 21.80 30.10
CA LEU A 895 21.33 21.39 28.70
C LEU A 895 20.07 21.64 27.84
N VAL A 896 18.88 21.32 28.35
CA VAL A 896 17.62 21.58 27.65
C VAL A 896 17.38 23.07 27.46
N HIS A 897 17.62 23.88 28.49
CA HIS A 897 17.45 25.32 28.41
C HIS A 897 18.38 25.94 27.36
N GLU A 898 19.65 25.53 27.36
CA GLU A 898 20.62 25.93 26.35
C GLU A 898 20.17 25.51 24.93
N ASN A 899 19.69 24.27 24.77
CA ASN A 899 19.20 23.77 23.48
C ASN A 899 17.97 24.55 22.96
N ILE A 900 17.05 24.92 23.86
CA ILE A 900 15.90 25.77 23.52
C ILE A 900 16.38 27.14 23.06
N ILE A 901 17.33 27.76 23.78
CA ILE A 901 17.87 29.08 23.42
C ILE A 901 18.58 29.02 22.06
N ILE A 902 19.47 28.04 21.84
CA ILE A 902 20.17 27.87 20.57
C ILE A 902 19.17 27.74 19.42
N SER A 903 18.15 26.90 19.59
CA SER A 903 17.16 26.60 18.55
C SER A 903 16.17 27.76 18.33
N LYS A 904 15.86 28.53 19.37
CA LYS A 904 15.02 29.74 19.29
C LYS A 904 15.77 30.86 18.58
N ASN A 905 17.02 31.13 18.97
CA ASN A 905 17.85 32.14 18.31
C ASN A 905 18.03 31.85 16.81
N GLU A 906 18.21 30.58 16.43
CA GLU A 906 18.25 30.20 15.01
C GLU A 906 16.92 30.42 14.30
N TRP A 907 15.80 30.02 14.92
CA TRP A 907 14.46 30.21 14.35
C TRP A 907 14.16 31.70 14.11
N ASP A 908 14.49 32.53 15.09
CA ASP A 908 14.23 33.98 15.09
C ASP A 908 15.23 34.77 14.23
N SER A 909 16.22 34.10 13.64
CA SER A 909 17.15 34.69 12.67
C SER A 909 16.59 34.75 11.23
N PHE A 910 15.40 34.20 10.98
CA PHE A 910 14.77 34.17 9.67
C PHE A 910 13.39 34.85 9.64
N GLU A 911 13.07 35.55 8.56
CA GLU A 911 11.82 36.33 8.37
C GLU A 911 10.50 35.55 8.52
N THR A 912 10.56 34.22 8.53
CA THR A 912 9.39 33.35 8.76
C THR A 912 9.00 33.27 10.22
N SER A 913 9.88 33.65 11.16
CA SER A 913 9.53 33.81 12.58
C SER A 913 8.81 35.15 12.79
N TRP A 914 7.74 35.15 13.59
CA TRP A 914 7.10 36.39 14.03
C TRP A 914 7.94 37.17 15.05
N ASP A 915 8.97 36.55 15.63
CA ASP A 915 9.94 37.19 16.54
C ASP A 915 11.18 37.73 15.77
N PHE A 916 11.23 37.59 14.44
CA PHE A 916 12.32 38.13 13.62
C PHE A 916 12.34 39.66 13.65
N LYS A 917 13.46 40.23 14.10
CA LYS A 917 13.65 41.68 14.22
C LYS A 917 14.74 42.22 13.31
N TRP A 918 15.91 41.60 13.32
CA TRP A 918 17.07 42.01 12.53
C TRP A 918 17.71 40.83 11.81
N HIS A 919 18.27 41.09 10.64
CA HIS A 919 19.13 40.14 9.95
C HIS A 919 20.43 39.92 10.73
N PRO A 920 20.99 38.69 10.80
CA PRO A 920 22.22 38.39 11.54
C PRO A 920 23.41 39.32 11.25
N PHE A 921 23.55 39.78 10.00
CA PHE A 921 24.62 40.71 9.62
C PHE A 921 24.53 42.08 10.30
N LEU A 922 23.32 42.54 10.68
CA LEU A 922 23.14 43.78 11.44
C LEU A 922 23.44 43.59 12.92
N LEU A 923 23.11 42.43 13.51
CA LEU A 923 23.47 42.11 14.89
C LEU A 923 24.99 42.15 15.08
N ILE A 924 25.73 41.54 14.16
CA ILE A 924 27.19 41.60 14.12
C ILE A 924 27.67 43.04 14.00
N LYS A 925 27.04 43.81 13.11
CA LYS A 925 27.43 45.19 12.88
C LYS A 925 27.22 46.10 14.08
N SER A 926 26.11 45.91 14.79
CA SER A 926 25.77 46.65 16.01
C SER A 926 26.64 46.30 17.22
N GLY A 927 27.45 45.23 17.14
CA GLY A 927 28.25 44.73 18.25
C GLY A 927 27.49 43.78 19.20
N GLU A 928 26.26 43.38 18.86
CA GLU A 928 25.46 42.49 19.71
C GLU A 928 25.78 41.01 19.50
N LEU A 929 26.34 40.70 18.35
CA LEU A 929 26.92 39.39 18.08
C LEU A 929 28.41 39.59 17.88
N GLU A 930 29.18 39.39 18.95
CA GLU A 930 30.60 39.70 18.96
C GLU A 930 31.46 38.60 18.35
N PRO A 931 32.45 38.96 17.53
CA PRO A 931 33.48 38.06 17.05
C PRO A 931 34.59 37.88 18.09
N ASP A 932 35.28 36.73 18.09
CA ASP A 932 36.48 36.49 18.91
C ASP A 932 37.73 37.20 18.31
N ILE A 933 37.68 38.52 18.13
CA ILE A 933 38.83 39.32 17.66
C ILE A 933 38.95 40.64 18.42
N SER A 934 40.08 41.32 18.29
CA SER A 934 40.32 42.61 18.94
C SER A 934 39.37 43.70 18.44
N GLU A 935 39.01 44.65 19.31
CA GLU A 935 38.10 45.77 18.98
C GLU A 935 38.64 46.65 17.82
N ALA A 936 39.97 46.74 17.70
CA ALA A 936 40.62 47.45 16.59
C ALA A 936 40.42 46.75 15.24
N GLU A 937 40.57 45.42 15.18
CA GLU A 937 40.34 44.64 13.96
C GLU A 937 38.84 44.56 13.60
N LYS A 938 37.97 44.52 14.60
CA LYS A 938 36.50 44.58 14.45
C LYS A 938 36.09 45.87 13.75
N ASN A 939 36.56 47.03 14.21
CA ASN A 939 36.23 48.32 13.62
C ASN A 939 36.69 48.47 12.16
N LEU A 940 37.82 47.85 11.79
CA LEU A 940 38.32 47.88 10.42
C LEU A 940 37.49 46.99 9.47
N ARG A 941 37.10 45.78 9.91
CA ARG A 941 36.46 44.76 9.07
C ARG A 941 34.92 44.83 9.03
N ASN A 942 34.29 45.47 10.00
CA ASN A 942 32.82 45.63 10.08
C ASN A 942 32.21 46.53 8.96
N LYS A 943 33.06 47.06 8.08
CA LYS A 943 32.69 47.73 6.82
C LYS A 943 32.40 46.74 5.68
N TYR A 944 32.65 45.43 5.85
CA TYR A 944 32.46 44.41 4.80
C TYR A 944 31.35 43.40 5.15
N ILE A 945 30.47 43.11 4.19
CA ILE A 945 29.42 42.07 4.30
C ILE A 945 30.04 40.68 4.33
N SER A 946 31.14 40.45 3.61
CA SER A 946 31.89 39.20 3.64
C SER A 946 32.34 38.84 5.07
N TYR A 947 32.83 39.84 5.81
CA TYR A 947 33.18 39.69 7.22
C TYR A 947 31.96 39.33 8.07
N GLY A 948 30.82 40.01 7.86
CA GLY A 948 29.55 39.65 8.54
C GLY A 948 29.12 38.20 8.26
N PHE A 949 29.29 37.72 7.03
CA PHE A 949 29.04 36.32 6.70
C PHE A 949 30.01 35.36 7.39
N ASP A 950 31.31 35.68 7.46
CA ASP A 950 32.30 34.84 8.12
C ASP A 950 32.04 34.72 9.63
N VAL A 951 31.66 35.81 10.29
CA VAL A 951 31.26 35.81 11.71
C VAL A 951 29.99 34.98 11.90
N TRP A 952 28.97 35.17 11.05
CA TRP A 952 27.74 34.37 11.08
C TRP A 952 28.00 32.87 10.87
N LYS A 953 28.90 32.53 9.94
CA LYS A 953 29.33 31.15 9.67
C LYS A 953 30.02 30.54 10.89
N SER A 954 30.93 31.28 11.53
CA SER A 954 31.58 30.83 12.77
C SER A 954 30.57 30.65 13.90
N PHE A 955 29.68 31.62 14.11
CA PHE A 955 28.64 31.57 15.13
C PHE A 955 27.69 30.37 14.94
N THR A 956 27.08 30.22 13.76
CA THR A 956 26.18 29.09 13.48
C THR A 956 26.89 27.75 13.57
N HIS A 957 28.18 27.68 13.21
CA HIS A 957 28.97 26.46 13.39
C HIS A 957 29.16 26.12 14.87
N LYS A 958 29.53 27.10 15.71
CA LYS A 958 29.65 26.91 17.17
C LYS A 958 28.33 26.47 17.79
N GLN A 959 27.22 27.13 17.44
CA GLN A 959 25.88 26.76 17.92
C GLN A 959 25.49 25.34 17.48
N PHE A 960 25.85 24.94 16.25
CA PHE A 960 25.60 23.60 15.72
C PHE A 960 26.38 22.54 16.51
N GLN A 961 27.68 22.76 16.75
CA GLN A 961 28.50 21.83 17.54
C GLN A 961 28.01 21.76 18.98
N LYS A 962 27.71 22.92 19.60
CA LYS A 962 27.24 22.97 20.97
C LYS A 962 25.91 22.24 21.15
N LEU A 963 24.97 22.43 20.22
CA LEU A 963 23.71 21.70 20.24
C LEU A 963 23.95 20.18 20.11
N LYS A 964 24.82 19.77 19.19
CA LYS A 964 25.20 18.36 19.01
C LYS A 964 25.80 17.76 20.28
N GLU A 965 26.79 18.42 20.87
CA GLU A 965 27.42 18.00 22.14
C GLU A 965 26.38 17.86 23.26
N ASN A 966 25.46 18.82 23.36
CA ASN A 966 24.39 18.75 24.34
C ASN A 966 23.41 17.58 24.09
N GLU A 967 23.06 17.29 22.83
CA GLU A 967 22.23 16.12 22.49
C GLU A 967 22.95 14.80 22.80
N GLU A 968 24.25 14.71 22.50
CA GLU A 968 25.09 13.55 22.80
C GLU A 968 25.25 13.33 24.31
N GLU A 969 25.44 14.41 25.07
CA GLU A 969 25.51 14.37 26.53
C GLU A 969 24.18 13.94 27.17
N LEU A 970 23.05 14.49 26.69
CA LEU A 970 21.72 14.06 27.13
C LEU A 970 21.49 12.58 26.83
N ASN A 971 21.87 12.11 25.64
CA ASN A 971 21.79 10.69 25.30
C ASN A 971 22.68 9.86 26.23
N ARG A 972 23.92 10.26 26.48
CA ARG A 972 24.85 9.54 27.38
C ARG A 972 24.26 9.38 28.78
N MET A 973 23.78 10.48 29.37
CA MET A 973 23.16 10.48 30.70
C MET A 973 21.93 9.57 30.75
N LEU A 974 21.03 9.69 29.78
CA LEU A 974 19.81 8.90 29.75
C LEU A 974 20.11 7.42 29.50
N ILE A 975 21.01 7.09 28.57
CA ILE A 975 21.39 5.70 28.28
C ILE A 975 21.94 5.03 29.54
N GLU A 976 22.75 5.74 30.32
CA GLU A 976 23.24 5.25 31.60
C GLU A 976 22.14 5.08 32.65
N ILE A 977 21.21 6.02 32.77
CA ILE A 977 20.09 5.96 33.72
C ILE A 977 19.18 4.76 33.48
N TYR A 978 18.92 4.44 32.20
CA TYR A 978 18.09 3.31 31.80
C TYR A 978 18.85 1.99 31.69
N GLY A 979 20.19 2.03 31.68
CA GLY A 979 21.04 0.84 31.57
C GLY A 979 21.12 0.28 30.15
N PHE A 980 21.03 1.12 29.11
CA PHE A 980 20.99 0.70 27.70
C PHE A 980 22.33 0.87 26.96
N LYS A 981 23.46 0.69 27.67
CA LYS A 981 24.81 0.91 27.10
C LYS A 981 25.17 -0.10 26.01
N GLU A 982 24.50 -1.26 25.96
CA GLU A 982 24.73 -2.29 24.95
C GLU A 982 23.84 -2.11 23.71
N GLU A 983 22.71 -1.41 23.87
CA GLU A 983 21.68 -1.25 22.84
C GLU A 983 21.79 0.08 22.08
N LEU A 984 22.28 1.13 22.74
CA LEU A 984 22.34 2.49 22.20
C LEU A 984 23.69 3.15 22.43
N THR A 985 24.07 3.99 21.47
CA THR A 985 25.26 4.85 21.57
C THR A 985 24.84 6.33 21.66
N PRO A 986 25.60 7.21 22.32
CA PRO A 986 25.19 8.60 22.53
C PRO A 986 25.30 9.48 21.27
N GLU A 987 26.12 9.13 20.28
CA GLU A 987 26.55 10.00 19.17
C GLU A 987 25.40 10.40 18.25
N VAL A 988 25.35 11.66 17.84
CA VAL A 988 24.29 12.18 16.96
C VAL A 988 24.86 12.46 15.58
N LYS A 989 24.14 12.07 14.51
CA LYS A 989 24.60 12.36 13.16
C LYS A 989 24.34 13.83 12.84
N ASP A 990 25.24 14.46 12.09
CA ASP A 990 25.10 15.86 11.66
C ASP A 990 23.77 16.15 10.95
N LYS A 991 23.24 15.17 10.20
CA LYS A 991 21.95 15.30 9.50
C LYS A 991 20.73 15.32 10.42
N ASP A 992 20.87 14.86 11.67
CA ASP A 992 19.77 14.77 12.64
C ASP A 992 19.69 16.04 13.51
N ILE A 993 20.69 16.92 13.43
CA ILE A 993 20.71 18.23 14.09
C ILE A 993 19.82 19.20 13.32
N THR A 994 18.87 19.81 14.05
CA THR A 994 17.71 20.49 13.43
C THR A 994 17.87 22.02 13.26
N ILE A 995 19.06 22.55 13.51
CA ILE A 995 19.42 23.95 13.22
C ILE A 995 20.27 24.06 11.96
N LYS A 996 20.14 25.16 11.21
CA LYS A 996 20.85 25.34 9.95
C LYS A 996 22.27 25.87 10.17
N LYS A 997 23.24 25.34 9.41
CA LYS A 997 24.55 25.97 9.21
C LYS A 997 24.40 27.19 8.27
N ALA A 998 25.33 28.15 8.35
CA ALA A 998 25.38 29.25 7.40
C ALA A 998 25.54 28.74 5.96
N ASP A 999 24.81 29.35 5.05
CA ASP A 999 24.85 29.06 3.63
C ASP A 999 24.93 30.38 2.87
N LYS A 1000 26.01 30.55 2.09
CA LYS A 1000 26.36 31.85 1.49
C LYS A 1000 25.25 32.37 0.57
N GLU A 1001 24.69 31.51 -0.27
CA GLU A 1001 23.64 31.91 -1.21
C GLU A 1001 22.34 32.25 -0.45
N ARG A 1002 21.86 31.35 0.42
CA ARG A 1002 20.64 31.53 1.21
C ARG A 1002 20.71 32.78 2.08
N ASP A 1003 21.80 32.97 2.81
CA ASP A 1003 21.93 34.05 3.80
C ASP A 1003 22.09 35.41 3.11
N ILE A 1004 22.70 35.47 1.92
CA ILE A 1004 22.75 36.69 1.11
C ILE A 1004 21.38 37.00 0.48
N LYS A 1005 20.66 36.00 -0.02
CA LYS A 1005 19.28 36.18 -0.50
C LYS A 1005 18.35 36.64 0.63
N SER A 1006 18.52 36.09 1.84
CA SER A 1006 17.84 36.53 3.06
C SER A 1006 18.17 38.00 3.40
N PHE A 1007 19.43 38.40 3.28
CA PHE A 1007 19.84 39.80 3.48
C PHE A 1007 19.20 40.74 2.44
N ILE A 1008 19.11 40.32 1.17
CA ILE A 1008 18.41 41.07 0.12
C ILE A 1008 16.92 41.20 0.44
N SER A 1009 16.27 40.12 0.86
CA SER A 1009 14.86 40.13 1.29
C SER A 1009 14.62 41.05 2.48
N PHE A 1010 15.51 41.02 3.48
CA PHE A 1010 15.47 41.94 4.62
C PHE A 1010 15.61 43.40 4.17
N ALA A 1011 16.54 43.70 3.25
CA ALA A 1011 16.71 45.04 2.70
C ALA A 1011 15.44 45.53 2.00
N VAL A 1012 14.76 44.68 1.21
CA VAL A 1012 13.46 45.00 0.61
C VAL A 1012 12.40 45.24 1.70
N GLY A 1013 12.41 44.47 2.79
CA GLY A 1013 11.56 44.71 3.95
C GLY A 1013 11.81 46.08 4.60
N CYS A 1014 13.07 46.50 4.73
CA CYS A 1014 13.42 47.85 5.19
C CYS A 1014 12.91 48.93 4.22
N MET A 1015 13.00 48.72 2.90
CA MET A 1015 12.51 49.67 1.89
C MET A 1015 10.99 49.87 1.97
N PHE A 1016 10.24 48.82 2.28
CA PHE A 1016 8.80 48.89 2.53
C PHE A 1016 8.44 49.33 3.96
N GLY A 1017 9.44 49.62 4.80
CA GLY A 1017 9.25 50.00 6.20
C GLY A 1017 8.68 48.89 7.08
N ARG A 1018 8.86 47.61 6.72
CA ARG A 1018 8.50 46.44 7.56
C ARG A 1018 9.51 46.24 8.70
N TYR A 1019 10.76 46.60 8.45
CA TYR A 1019 11.87 46.55 9.41
C TYR A 1019 12.61 47.89 9.46
N SER A 1020 13.32 48.14 10.55
CA SER A 1020 14.24 49.27 10.66
C SER A 1020 15.69 48.81 10.58
N ALA A 1021 16.51 49.56 9.85
CA ALA A 1021 17.97 49.42 9.88
C ALA A 1021 18.60 49.98 11.18
N HIS A 1022 17.87 50.77 11.96
CA HIS A 1022 18.41 51.53 13.10
C HIS A 1022 17.68 51.26 14.43
N LYS A 1023 16.43 50.76 14.41
CA LYS A 1023 15.65 50.41 15.61
C LYS A 1023 15.34 48.90 15.65
N LYS A 1024 15.23 48.31 16.84
CA LYS A 1024 14.90 46.89 17.06
C LYS A 1024 13.40 46.63 17.25
N GLU A 1025 12.59 47.27 16.42
CA GLU A 1025 11.14 47.15 16.51
C GLU A 1025 10.58 46.88 15.13
N LEU A 1026 9.51 46.08 15.10
CA LEU A 1026 8.72 45.91 13.89
C LEU A 1026 8.01 47.26 13.65
N ILE A 1027 8.37 47.96 12.57
CA ILE A 1027 7.72 49.23 12.26
C ILE A 1027 6.39 48.90 11.57
N CYS A 1028 5.33 48.77 12.36
CA CYS A 1028 3.97 48.84 11.83
C CYS A 1028 3.49 50.28 11.94
N ASN A 1029 3.29 50.93 10.79
CA ASN A 1029 2.55 52.18 10.62
C ASN A 1029 3.21 53.50 11.08
N GLU A 1030 4.52 53.59 11.31
CA GLU A 1030 5.16 54.91 11.41
C GLU A 1030 5.57 55.43 10.02
N SER A 1031 5.26 56.70 9.77
CA SER A 1031 5.42 57.48 8.55
C SER A 1031 6.90 57.63 8.14
N ILE A 1032 7.48 56.56 7.63
CA ILE A 1032 8.80 56.55 7.00
C ILE A 1032 8.56 56.25 5.52
N ASP A 1033 8.58 57.32 4.72
CA ASP A 1033 8.57 57.37 3.25
C ASP A 1033 7.39 56.64 2.55
N ASP A 1034 6.52 57.39 1.87
CA ASP A 1034 5.18 57.00 1.35
C ASP A 1034 5.17 55.96 0.21
N SER A 1035 6.31 55.38 -0.15
CA SER A 1035 6.42 54.50 -1.33
C SER A 1035 5.93 53.07 -1.02
N ILE A 1036 4.63 52.86 -1.20
CA ILE A 1036 3.98 51.52 -1.17
C ILE A 1036 4.35 50.68 -2.42
N ILE A 1037 4.93 51.32 -3.44
CA ILE A 1037 5.25 50.74 -4.75
C ILE A 1037 6.76 50.89 -5.01
N ILE A 1038 7.47 49.78 -5.19
CA ILE A 1038 8.89 49.80 -5.58
C ILE A 1038 9.00 49.28 -7.03
N PRO A 1039 9.32 50.14 -8.01
CA PRO A 1039 9.51 49.70 -9.39
C PRO A 1039 10.77 48.84 -9.54
N ILE A 1040 10.70 47.87 -10.45
CA ILE A 1040 11.80 47.01 -10.87
C ILE A 1040 12.02 47.22 -12.36
N THR A 1041 13.06 47.98 -12.73
CA THR A 1041 13.31 48.40 -14.12
C THR A 1041 14.64 47.91 -14.69
N GLU A 1042 14.63 47.55 -15.99
CA GLU A 1042 15.84 47.06 -16.69
C GLU A 1042 16.89 48.18 -16.85
N GLU A 1043 16.45 49.40 -17.10
CA GLU A 1043 17.28 50.62 -17.08
C GLU A 1043 16.85 51.49 -15.90
N GLU A 1044 17.73 52.34 -15.37
CA GLU A 1044 17.42 53.22 -14.23
C GLU A 1044 16.42 54.30 -14.64
N CYS A 1045 15.15 53.90 -14.66
CA CYS A 1045 14.04 54.74 -15.12
C CYS A 1045 13.43 55.57 -14.00
N PHE A 1046 13.67 55.25 -12.73
CA PHE A 1046 13.09 55.96 -11.61
C PHE A 1046 14.10 56.12 -10.47
N GLU A 1047 13.97 57.21 -9.70
CA GLU A 1047 14.81 57.47 -8.52
C GLU A 1047 14.52 56.49 -7.38
N ASP A 1048 13.33 55.89 -7.38
CA ASP A 1048 12.87 54.88 -6.42
C ASP A 1048 13.04 53.43 -6.91
N ASP A 1049 13.80 53.18 -7.98
CA ASP A 1049 14.09 51.82 -8.49
C ASP A 1049 14.74 50.92 -7.41
N ILE A 1050 14.31 49.66 -7.37
CA ILE A 1050 14.74 48.69 -6.36
C ILE A 1050 16.27 48.52 -6.27
N VAL A 1051 16.97 48.58 -7.40
CA VAL A 1051 18.43 48.38 -7.43
C VAL A 1051 19.13 49.60 -6.84
N LEU A 1052 18.64 50.81 -7.16
CA LEU A 1052 19.17 52.04 -6.61
C LEU A 1052 18.90 52.13 -5.10
N ARG A 1053 17.67 51.81 -4.66
CA ARG A 1053 17.32 51.70 -3.24
C ARG A 1053 18.20 50.68 -2.52
N PHE A 1054 18.46 49.52 -3.12
CA PHE A 1054 19.33 48.49 -2.54
C PHE A 1054 20.79 48.95 -2.42
N ILE A 1055 21.35 49.60 -3.45
CA ILE A 1055 22.71 50.14 -3.40
C ILE A 1055 22.82 51.23 -2.33
N ASN A 1056 21.83 52.13 -2.25
CA ASN A 1056 21.77 53.17 -1.23
C ASN A 1056 21.66 52.58 0.18
N PHE A 1057 20.89 51.51 0.35
CA PHE A 1057 20.78 50.76 1.61
C PHE A 1057 22.13 50.17 2.03
N VAL A 1058 22.84 49.48 1.11
CA VAL A 1058 24.18 48.93 1.39
C VAL A 1058 25.17 50.05 1.71
N LYS A 1059 25.14 51.16 0.97
CA LYS A 1059 25.99 52.33 1.20
C LYS A 1059 25.73 52.99 2.55
N ALA A 1060 24.47 53.14 2.94
CA ALA A 1060 24.09 53.71 4.23
C ALA A 1060 24.55 52.85 5.40
N LEU A 1061 24.49 51.52 5.26
CA LEU A 1061 24.95 50.60 6.29
C LEU A 1061 26.48 50.49 6.32
N TYR A 1062 27.13 50.18 5.21
CA TYR A 1062 28.53 49.77 5.19
C TYR A 1062 29.52 50.87 4.79
N GLY A 1063 29.01 52.04 4.40
CA GLY A 1063 29.81 53.18 3.98
C GLY A 1063 30.08 53.20 2.48
N LYS A 1064 30.50 54.37 1.97
CA LYS A 1064 30.83 54.56 0.56
C LYS A 1064 32.15 53.89 0.16
N GLU A 1065 33.10 53.81 1.10
CA GLU A 1065 34.46 53.32 0.86
C GLU A 1065 34.52 51.85 0.43
N THR A 1066 33.64 51.00 0.95
CA THR A 1066 33.63 49.54 0.71
C THR A 1066 32.46 49.08 -0.15
N LEU A 1067 31.77 50.02 -0.81
CA LEU A 1067 30.52 49.74 -1.51
C LEU A 1067 30.72 48.75 -2.67
N ASN A 1068 31.78 48.91 -3.46
CA ASN A 1068 32.02 48.08 -4.64
C ASN A 1068 32.33 46.63 -4.23
N GLU A 1069 33.19 46.45 -3.22
CA GLU A 1069 33.56 45.14 -2.68
C GLU A 1069 32.35 44.42 -2.08
N ASN A 1070 31.46 45.16 -1.40
CA ASN A 1070 30.22 44.61 -0.87
C ASN A 1070 29.24 44.18 -1.97
N LEU A 1071 29.10 44.99 -3.03
CA LEU A 1071 28.27 44.64 -4.18
C LEU A 1071 28.84 43.46 -4.96
N ASP A 1072 30.16 43.38 -5.12
CA ASP A 1072 30.86 42.23 -5.70
C ASP A 1072 30.58 40.95 -4.91
N PHE A 1073 30.74 41.00 -3.58
CA PHE A 1073 30.47 39.86 -2.72
C PHE A 1073 29.00 39.39 -2.82
N ILE A 1074 28.04 40.31 -2.82
CA ILE A 1074 26.62 39.98 -2.98
C ILE A 1074 26.37 39.33 -4.35
N ALA A 1075 26.86 39.95 -5.43
CA ALA A 1075 26.66 39.45 -6.79
C ALA A 1075 27.27 38.06 -6.99
N ASP A 1076 28.49 37.84 -6.49
CA ASP A 1076 29.15 36.53 -6.56
C ASP A 1076 28.39 35.46 -5.77
N SER A 1077 27.77 35.83 -4.64
CA SER A 1077 26.98 34.92 -3.80
C SER A 1077 25.68 34.46 -4.45
N ILE A 1078 25.12 35.26 -5.37
CA ILE A 1078 23.87 34.95 -6.09
C ILE A 1078 24.11 34.51 -7.55
N GLY A 1079 25.36 34.20 -7.91
CA GLY A 1079 25.73 33.64 -9.22
C GLY A 1079 25.96 34.68 -10.32
N ARG A 1080 26.88 35.62 -10.11
CA ARG A 1080 27.37 36.56 -11.13
C ARG A 1080 28.02 35.80 -12.30
N LYS A 1081 27.66 36.18 -13.54
CA LYS A 1081 28.31 35.65 -14.76
C LYS A 1081 29.59 36.42 -15.07
N SER A 1082 30.53 35.78 -15.76
CA SER A 1082 31.85 36.37 -16.07
C SER A 1082 31.82 37.69 -16.84
N PHE A 1083 30.75 37.95 -17.62
CA PHE A 1083 30.57 39.17 -18.40
C PHE A 1083 29.65 40.21 -17.73
N GLU A 1084 29.04 39.89 -16.58
CA GLU A 1084 28.13 40.78 -15.86
C GLU A 1084 28.90 41.55 -14.78
N THR A 1085 28.71 42.87 -14.71
CA THR A 1085 29.09 43.66 -13.52
C THR A 1085 28.19 43.30 -12.33
N SER A 1086 28.61 43.65 -11.11
CA SER A 1086 27.85 43.34 -9.89
C SER A 1086 26.48 44.00 -9.86
N LYS A 1087 26.40 45.25 -10.36
CA LYS A 1087 25.14 45.97 -10.53
C LYS A 1087 24.21 45.28 -11.53
N GLN A 1088 24.74 44.76 -12.65
CA GLN A 1088 23.95 44.01 -13.63
C GLN A 1088 23.45 42.67 -13.07
N CYS A 1089 24.28 41.96 -12.30
CA CYS A 1089 23.88 40.71 -11.66
C CYS A 1089 22.76 40.92 -10.63
N ILE A 1090 22.90 41.90 -9.73
CA ILE A 1090 21.86 42.26 -8.74
C ILE A 1090 20.57 42.66 -9.43
N LYS A 1091 20.65 43.45 -10.51
CA LYS A 1091 19.48 43.83 -11.31
C LYS A 1091 18.79 42.61 -11.94
N ARG A 1092 19.54 41.69 -12.55
CA ARG A 1092 19.01 40.44 -13.09
C ARG A 1092 18.29 39.63 -11.99
N TYR A 1093 18.87 39.55 -10.80
CA TYR A 1093 18.29 38.83 -9.67
C TYR A 1093 16.91 39.41 -9.30
N PHE A 1094 16.79 40.73 -9.10
CA PHE A 1094 15.49 41.35 -8.79
C PHE A 1094 14.45 41.15 -9.89
N LEU A 1095 14.84 41.23 -11.17
CA LEU A 1095 13.92 41.07 -12.31
C LEU A 1095 13.38 39.64 -12.47
N ARG A 1096 14.20 38.62 -12.19
CA ARG A 1096 13.91 37.24 -12.65
C ARG A 1096 13.86 36.18 -11.56
N GLU A 1097 14.49 36.42 -10.42
CA GLU A 1097 14.80 35.38 -9.43
C GLU A 1097 14.25 35.74 -8.04
N PHE A 1098 14.38 37.00 -7.59
CA PHE A 1098 13.92 37.46 -6.27
C PHE A 1098 12.48 37.04 -5.96
N TYR A 1099 11.54 37.32 -6.88
CA TYR A 1099 10.13 36.97 -6.64
C TYR A 1099 9.88 35.45 -6.58
N LYS A 1100 10.69 34.64 -7.29
CA LYS A 1100 10.59 33.18 -7.21
C LYS A 1100 11.08 32.67 -5.86
N ASP A 1101 12.20 33.21 -5.37
CA ASP A 1101 12.72 32.91 -4.04
C ASP A 1101 11.75 33.35 -2.95
N HIS A 1102 11.17 34.54 -3.10
CA HIS A 1102 10.12 35.08 -2.22
C HIS A 1102 8.90 34.17 -2.16
N LEU A 1103 8.37 33.73 -3.30
CA LEU A 1103 7.27 32.76 -3.35
C LEU A 1103 7.62 31.43 -2.67
N LYS A 1104 8.88 30.99 -2.76
CA LYS A 1104 9.34 29.75 -2.11
C LYS A 1104 9.38 29.91 -0.59
N ILE A 1105 9.96 30.99 -0.08
CA ILE A 1105 10.04 31.31 1.37
C ILE A 1105 8.64 31.36 1.98
N TYR A 1106 7.72 32.05 1.31
CA TYR A 1106 6.36 32.25 1.80
C TYR A 1106 5.35 31.22 1.27
N LYS A 1107 5.80 30.03 0.83
CA LYS A 1107 4.95 28.89 0.41
C LYS A 1107 3.80 29.28 -0.54
N LYS A 1108 4.09 30.10 -1.56
CA LYS A 1108 3.16 30.69 -2.55
C LYS A 1108 2.11 31.67 -1.98
N LYS A 1109 2.38 32.25 -0.80
CA LYS A 1109 1.56 33.29 -0.14
C LYS A 1109 2.40 34.55 0.08
N PRO A 1110 2.79 35.24 -1.00
CA PRO A 1110 3.79 36.30 -0.91
C PRO A 1110 3.26 37.51 -0.13
N ILE A 1111 4.13 38.10 0.70
CA ILE A 1111 3.85 39.37 1.38
C ILE A 1111 4.12 40.60 0.49
N TYR A 1112 5.09 40.51 -0.43
CA TYR A 1112 5.30 41.46 -1.52
C TYR A 1112 4.66 40.91 -2.79
N TRP A 1113 3.70 41.61 -3.37
CA TRP A 1113 3.03 41.22 -4.61
C TRP A 1113 3.73 41.84 -5.81
N LEU A 1114 3.98 41.02 -6.84
CA LEU A 1114 4.58 41.49 -8.08
C LEU A 1114 3.49 41.88 -9.08
N LEU A 1115 3.43 43.17 -9.42
CA LEU A 1115 2.77 43.63 -10.63
C LEU A 1115 3.72 43.48 -11.82
N LYS A 1116 3.23 42.91 -12.91
CA LYS A 1116 4.01 42.70 -14.13
C LYS A 1116 3.15 42.92 -15.36
N SER A 1117 3.63 43.75 -16.29
CA SER A 1117 2.90 44.07 -17.52
C SER A 1117 2.77 42.89 -18.48
N GLY A 1118 3.79 42.03 -18.54
CA GLY A 1118 3.81 40.88 -19.45
C GLY A 1118 5.18 40.23 -19.59
N LYS A 1119 5.36 39.44 -20.66
CA LYS A 1119 6.54 38.59 -20.87
C LYS A 1119 7.77 39.34 -21.38
N ASN A 1120 7.60 40.52 -21.96
CA ASN A 1120 8.68 41.34 -22.52
C ASN A 1120 9.37 42.22 -21.47
N GLU A 1121 9.01 42.09 -20.18
CA GLU A 1121 9.61 42.85 -19.09
C GLU A 1121 9.46 44.36 -19.32
N GLY A 1122 8.27 44.79 -19.76
CA GLY A 1122 7.95 46.20 -20.03
C GLY A 1122 7.88 47.03 -18.73
N PHE A 1123 7.15 46.54 -17.73
CA PHE A 1123 7.06 47.14 -16.41
C PHE A 1123 6.91 46.06 -15.35
N SER A 1124 7.54 46.27 -14.19
CA SER A 1124 7.35 45.45 -13.01
C SER A 1124 7.48 46.30 -11.76
N ALA A 1125 6.71 45.99 -10.73
CA ALA A 1125 6.80 46.65 -9.43
C ALA A 1125 6.38 45.71 -8.31
N LEU A 1126 6.99 45.86 -7.14
CA LEU A 1126 6.55 45.20 -5.91
C LEU A 1126 5.64 46.12 -5.12
N ILE A 1127 4.59 45.53 -4.54
CA ILE A 1127 3.68 46.19 -3.61
C ILE A 1127 3.67 45.41 -2.30
N TYR A 1128 3.66 46.11 -1.16
CA TYR A 1128 3.49 45.46 0.13
C TYR A 1128 2.01 45.19 0.43
N MET A 1129 1.64 43.91 0.54
CA MET A 1129 0.24 43.45 0.68
C MET A 1129 -0.49 44.10 1.87
N HIS A 1130 0.16 44.24 3.03
CA HIS A 1130 -0.44 44.82 4.24
C HIS A 1130 -0.70 46.32 4.15
N ARG A 1131 -0.16 47.01 3.14
CA ARG A 1131 -0.43 48.43 2.87
C ARG A 1131 -1.24 48.62 1.59
N TYR A 1132 -1.78 47.53 1.01
CA TYR A 1132 -2.57 47.60 -0.21
C TYR A 1132 -3.86 48.40 -0.01
N ASN A 1133 -4.15 49.34 -0.91
CA ASN A 1133 -5.38 50.14 -0.92
C ASN A 1133 -5.85 50.41 -2.37
N GLU A 1134 -7.08 50.89 -2.51
CA GLU A 1134 -7.77 51.09 -3.80
C GLU A 1134 -7.01 52.05 -4.74
N ASN A 1135 -6.25 53.00 -4.21
CA ASN A 1135 -5.56 54.02 -5.00
C ASN A 1135 -4.24 53.52 -5.60
N ILE A 1136 -3.67 52.41 -5.13
CA ILE A 1136 -2.34 51.95 -5.57
C ILE A 1136 -2.31 51.64 -7.06
N ILE A 1137 -3.36 51.02 -7.58
CA ILE A 1137 -3.44 50.66 -9.00
C ILE A 1137 -3.48 51.92 -9.88
N GLN A 1138 -4.20 52.95 -9.44
CA GLN A 1138 -4.22 54.26 -10.10
C GLN A 1138 -2.84 54.94 -10.00
N SER A 1139 -2.16 54.88 -8.84
CA SER A 1139 -0.80 55.41 -8.67
C SER A 1139 0.21 54.70 -9.57
N VAL A 1140 0.14 53.36 -9.71
CA VAL A 1140 0.99 52.59 -10.64
C VAL A 1140 0.81 53.09 -12.07
N ARG A 1141 -0.45 53.29 -12.49
CA ARG A 1141 -0.80 53.77 -13.83
C ARG A 1141 -0.26 55.19 -14.07
N THR A 1142 -0.56 56.13 -13.18
CA THR A 1142 -0.24 57.55 -13.37
C THR A 1142 1.25 57.85 -13.17
N ASN A 1143 1.85 57.33 -12.08
CA ASN A 1143 3.19 57.72 -11.67
C ASN A 1143 4.30 56.89 -12.30
N TYR A 1144 3.99 55.70 -12.85
CA TYR A 1144 5.03 54.80 -13.38
C TYR A 1144 4.79 54.39 -14.84
N ILE A 1145 3.59 53.88 -15.18
CA ILE A 1145 3.33 53.36 -16.54
C ILE A 1145 3.41 54.46 -17.61
N HIS A 1146 2.80 55.63 -17.40
CA HIS A 1146 2.90 56.72 -18.38
C HIS A 1146 4.35 57.20 -18.57
N LEU A 1147 5.10 57.36 -17.47
CA LEU A 1147 6.50 57.77 -17.51
C LEU A 1147 7.39 56.74 -18.20
N ILE A 1148 7.18 55.44 -17.98
CA ILE A 1148 8.01 54.40 -18.60
C ILE A 1148 7.75 54.31 -20.12
N ILE A 1149 6.50 54.47 -20.55
CA ILE A 1149 6.15 54.54 -21.98
C ILE A 1149 6.85 55.74 -22.63
N GLU A 1150 6.82 56.92 -21.98
CA GLU A 1150 7.50 58.11 -22.49
C GLU A 1150 9.02 57.91 -22.59
N LYS A 1151 9.64 57.31 -21.55
CA LYS A 1151 11.08 57.01 -21.54
C LYS A 1151 11.49 56.05 -22.65
N TYR A 1152 10.76 54.94 -22.81
CA TYR A 1152 10.99 53.99 -23.89
C TYR A 1152 10.78 54.61 -25.27
N THR A 1153 9.77 55.48 -25.43
CA THR A 1153 9.55 56.20 -26.70
C THR A 1153 10.73 57.13 -27.02
N LYS A 1154 11.25 57.88 -26.03
CA LYS A 1154 12.44 58.72 -26.21
C LYS A 1154 13.68 57.90 -26.56
N GLN A 1155 13.88 56.74 -25.91
CA GLN A 1155 15.00 55.85 -26.18
C GLN A 1155 14.92 55.25 -27.59
N MET A 1156 13.73 54.81 -28.01
CA MET A 1156 13.47 54.32 -29.35
C MET A 1156 13.78 55.40 -30.40
N ASN A 1157 13.36 56.65 -30.17
CA ASN A 1157 13.68 57.78 -31.05
C ASN A 1157 15.19 58.03 -31.17
N LYS A 1158 15.95 57.93 -30.06
CA LYS A 1158 17.42 58.04 -30.10
C LYS A 1158 18.07 56.93 -30.94
N LEU A 1159 17.61 55.69 -30.78
CA LEU A 1159 18.11 54.57 -31.57
C LEU A 1159 17.73 54.69 -33.05
N ASN A 1160 16.55 55.22 -33.38
CA ASN A 1160 16.14 55.49 -34.76
C ASN A 1160 17.08 56.48 -35.46
N ILE A 1161 17.62 57.47 -34.73
CA ILE A 1161 18.63 58.41 -35.27
C ILE A 1161 19.91 57.65 -35.65
N ILE A 1162 20.35 56.70 -34.82
CA ILE A 1162 21.54 55.86 -35.08
C ILE A 1162 21.32 54.97 -36.32
N VAL A 1163 20.10 54.45 -36.51
CA VAL A 1163 19.76 53.63 -37.68
C VAL A 1163 19.68 54.47 -38.97
N SER A 1164 19.37 55.76 -38.87
CA SER A 1164 19.17 56.67 -40.01
C SER A 1164 20.42 57.48 -40.37
N SER A 1165 21.49 57.41 -39.57
CA SER A 1165 22.75 58.13 -39.80
C SER A 1165 23.74 57.25 -40.56
N GLU A 1166 24.40 57.84 -41.56
CA GLU A 1166 25.44 57.19 -42.37
C GLU A 1166 26.79 57.05 -41.62
N ASP A 1167 26.94 57.71 -40.47
CA ASP A 1167 28.20 57.78 -39.70
C ASP A 1167 28.46 56.54 -38.84
N TYR A 1168 27.49 55.63 -38.69
CA TYR A 1168 27.59 54.46 -37.81
C TYR A 1168 27.90 53.16 -38.57
N SER A 1169 28.78 52.34 -37.99
CA SER A 1169 29.11 51.02 -38.56
C SER A 1169 27.90 50.10 -38.70
N SER A 1170 27.92 49.20 -39.69
CA SER A 1170 26.87 48.21 -39.93
C SER A 1170 26.54 47.34 -38.71
N LYS A 1171 27.54 47.07 -37.84
CA LYS A 1171 27.36 46.35 -36.56
C LYS A 1171 26.52 47.16 -35.57
N ASN A 1172 26.76 48.47 -35.48
CA ASN A 1172 26.02 49.37 -34.59
C ASN A 1172 24.56 49.55 -35.06
N VAL A 1173 24.36 49.72 -36.36
CA VAL A 1173 23.02 49.82 -36.97
C VAL A 1173 22.22 48.54 -36.73
N ASN A 1174 22.82 47.36 -36.90
CA ASN A 1174 22.15 46.08 -36.63
C ASN A 1174 21.84 45.85 -35.14
N SER A 1175 22.70 46.31 -34.21
CA SER A 1175 22.40 46.27 -32.78
C SER A 1175 21.24 47.20 -32.43
N ALA A 1176 21.28 48.45 -32.92
CA ALA A 1176 20.23 49.43 -32.69
C ALA A 1176 18.87 48.95 -33.23
N LYS A 1177 18.82 48.29 -34.39
CA LYS A 1177 17.59 47.66 -34.92
C LYS A 1177 17.01 46.60 -33.97
N LYS A 1178 17.85 45.75 -33.38
CA LYS A 1178 17.40 44.74 -32.39
C LYS A 1178 16.88 45.39 -31.11
N ASP A 1179 17.55 46.43 -30.63
CA ASP A 1179 17.13 47.17 -29.43
C ASP A 1179 15.82 47.93 -29.66
N ILE A 1180 15.62 48.53 -30.84
CA ILE A 1180 14.34 49.14 -31.26
C ILE A 1180 13.22 48.11 -31.25
N GLU A 1181 13.45 46.91 -31.80
CA GLU A 1181 12.44 45.84 -31.81
C GLU A 1181 12.05 45.43 -30.37
N LYS A 1182 13.04 45.30 -29.48
CA LYS A 1182 12.82 44.98 -28.06
C LYS A 1182 12.05 46.09 -27.34
N ILE A 1183 12.42 47.35 -27.54
CA ILE A 1183 11.75 48.50 -26.92
C ILE A 1183 10.33 48.67 -27.46
N SER A 1184 10.10 48.47 -28.76
CA SER A 1184 8.78 48.52 -29.38
C SER A 1184 7.81 47.52 -28.72
N LYS A 1185 8.26 46.27 -28.55
CA LYS A 1185 7.50 45.22 -27.84
C LYS A 1185 7.17 45.60 -26.40
N LYS A 1186 8.09 46.28 -25.69
CA LYS A 1186 7.85 46.78 -24.33
C LYS A 1186 6.83 47.90 -24.29
N ILE A 1187 6.89 48.85 -25.23
CA ILE A 1187 5.93 49.96 -25.33
C ILE A 1187 4.52 49.40 -25.58
N GLU A 1188 4.38 48.46 -26.51
CA GLU A 1188 3.11 47.81 -26.82
C GLU A 1188 2.54 47.09 -25.58
N GLU A 1189 3.36 46.28 -24.91
CA GLU A 1189 2.99 45.59 -23.67
C GLU A 1189 2.55 46.57 -22.56
N CYS A 1190 3.30 47.67 -22.34
CA CYS A 1190 2.94 48.67 -21.34
C CYS A 1190 1.63 49.40 -21.69
N LYS A 1191 1.35 49.65 -22.98
CA LYS A 1191 0.09 50.25 -23.44
C LYS A 1191 -1.09 49.30 -23.25
N GLU A 1192 -0.92 48.00 -23.52
CA GLU A 1192 -1.94 46.99 -23.22
C GLU A 1192 -2.21 46.89 -21.72
N TYR A 1193 -1.14 46.88 -20.92
CA TYR A 1193 -1.26 46.85 -19.47
C TYR A 1193 -1.94 48.12 -18.92
N GLU A 1194 -1.65 49.31 -19.46
CA GLU A 1194 -2.34 50.56 -19.10
C GLU A 1194 -3.86 50.47 -19.34
N LYS A 1195 -4.27 49.92 -20.50
CA LYS A 1195 -5.68 49.68 -20.81
C LYS A 1195 -6.32 48.71 -19.82
N PHE A 1196 -5.61 47.63 -19.47
CA PHE A 1196 -6.08 46.66 -18.48
C PHE A 1196 -6.27 47.30 -17.10
N LEU A 1197 -5.29 48.09 -16.62
CA LEU A 1197 -5.40 48.80 -15.35
C LEU A 1197 -6.58 49.78 -15.38
N ARG A 1198 -6.83 50.46 -16.50
CA ARG A 1198 -7.98 51.36 -16.65
C ARG A 1198 -9.33 50.66 -16.48
N ILE A 1199 -9.48 49.44 -17.01
CA ILE A 1199 -10.69 48.61 -16.82
C ILE A 1199 -10.83 48.18 -15.36
N PHE A 1200 -9.72 47.91 -14.67
CA PHE A 1200 -9.75 47.50 -13.27
C PHE A 1200 -10.09 48.66 -12.32
N ILE A 1201 -9.79 49.89 -12.71
CA ILE A 1201 -10.05 51.11 -11.93
C ILE A 1201 -11.49 51.62 -12.13
N SER A 1202 -12.08 51.39 -13.31
CA SER A 1202 -13.48 51.71 -13.62
C SER A 1202 -14.43 50.67 -13.05
#